data_AF-A0A8B9R9T8-F1
#
_entry.id   AF-A0A8B9R9T8-F1
#
_cell.length_a   1.000
_cell.length_b   1.000
_cell.length_c   1.000
_cell.angle_alpha   90.00
_cell.angle_beta   90.00
_cell.angle_gamma   90.00
#
_symmetry.space_group_name_H-M   'P 1'
#
loop_
_entity.id
_entity.type
_entity.pdbx_description
1 polymer ?
#
loop_
_entity_poly.entity_id
_entity_poly.type
_entity_poly.pdbx_seq_one_letter_code
_entity_poly.pdbx_strand_id
1 'polypeptide(L)'
;ALFAPASRGAAGSSALPTARKKKPFLGMPAPLGYVPGLGRGATGFTTRSDIGPARDANDPVDDRHAPPGKRTVGDQMKKNQDDDDEDLNDTNYDEFNGYAGSLFSSGPYEKDDEEADAIYAALDKRMDERRKERRELREKEEIEKYRMERPKIQQQFSDLKRKLSEVSEEEWLSIPDVGDARNKRQRNPRYEKLTPVPDSFFAKHLQTGDNHTSVDPLQVQFGGLNTPFPGGLNTPYPGGMTPGAGELDMRKIGQARNTLMDMRLSQVSDSVSGQTVVDPKGYLTDLNSMIPTHGGDISDIKKARLLLKSVRETNPHHPPAWIASARLEEVTGKLQVARNLIMKGTEMCPKVRHTLNICSLSLSLSLTATFTVSQHCSCDLLTCIQQIKFSISFTLRESLEALLQRAVAHCPKAEVLWLMGAKSKWLAGDVPAARSILALAFQANPNSEEIWLAAVKLESENNEYERARRLLAKARSSAATARVFMKSIKLEWVLGNIDAAQELCTEALRLYENFPKLWMMKGQIEEQSENMDLAREAYNQGLKKCPHSMPLWLLLSRLEERVGQLTRARAILEKSRLKNPQAPELWLESVRLEYRAGLKNISNTLMAKALQECPNSGVLWAEAVFLEARPQRKTKSVDALKKCEHDPHVLLAVAKLFWSERKITKAREWFLRTVKIEPDLGDAWAFFYKFELQHGTEEQQEEVKKRCENAEPRHGELWCAESKHILNWQKKIGEILVLVAAKLKNTF
;
A
#
# COMPACT_ATOMS: atom_id res chain seq x y z
N ALA A 1 -8.05 22.87 -39.43
CA ALA A 1 -8.60 23.21 -38.11
C ALA A 1 -10.09 22.88 -38.12
N LEU A 2 -10.42 21.60 -37.95
CA LEU A 2 -11.74 20.98 -38.16
C LEU A 2 -11.70 19.55 -37.57
N PHE A 3 -12.86 19.07 -37.11
CA PHE A 3 -13.38 17.67 -37.01
C PHE A 3 -12.45 16.44 -36.83
N ALA A 4 -13.00 15.45 -36.11
CA ALA A 4 -12.62 14.03 -36.02
C ALA A 4 -12.51 13.31 -37.40
N PRO A 5 -12.37 11.95 -37.50
CA PRO A 5 -11.74 10.91 -36.67
C PRO A 5 -10.67 10.10 -37.47
N ALA A 6 -9.87 9.23 -36.85
CA ALA A 6 -9.16 8.18 -37.61
C ALA A 6 -8.90 6.92 -36.76
N SER A 7 -9.66 5.88 -37.09
CA SER A 7 -9.46 4.49 -36.72
C SER A 7 -8.08 3.97 -37.16
N ARG A 8 -7.31 3.40 -36.22
CA ARG A 8 -6.22 2.48 -36.55
C ARG A 8 -6.75 1.04 -36.51
N GLY A 9 -7.09 0.52 -37.69
CA GLY A 9 -7.16 -0.91 -37.93
C GLY A 9 -5.75 -1.48 -38.09
N ALA A 10 -5.49 -2.60 -37.44
CA ALA A 10 -4.31 -3.42 -37.64
C ALA A 10 -4.38 -4.14 -38.99
N ALA A 11 -3.29 -4.14 -39.74
CA ALA A 11 -2.96 -5.18 -40.69
C ALA A 11 -1.42 -5.20 -40.84
N GLY A 12 -0.83 -6.34 -40.50
CA GLY A 12 0.60 -6.57 -40.61
C GLY A 12 1.01 -6.83 -42.05
N SER A 13 2.22 -6.41 -42.38
CA SER A 13 3.03 -7.09 -43.39
C SER A 13 4.50 -6.91 -43.00
N SER A 14 5.11 -8.05 -42.69
CA SER A 14 6.52 -8.26 -42.35
C SER A 14 7.46 -7.65 -43.39
N ALA A 15 8.21 -6.61 -43.00
CA ALA A 15 9.35 -6.12 -43.76
C ALA A 15 10.64 -6.75 -43.21
N LEU A 16 11.39 -7.40 -44.11
CA LEU A 16 12.72 -7.97 -43.93
C LEU A 16 13.70 -6.98 -43.25
N PRO A 17 14.67 -7.45 -42.45
CA PRO A 17 15.71 -6.59 -41.90
C PRO A 17 16.61 -6.08 -43.02
N THR A 18 16.58 -4.76 -43.21
CA THR A 18 17.41 -4.00 -44.15
C THR A 18 18.89 -4.37 -44.01
N ALA A 19 19.51 -4.79 -45.12
CA ALA A 19 20.95 -4.75 -45.29
C ALA A 19 21.47 -3.37 -44.83
N ARG A 20 22.48 -3.35 -43.97
CA ARG A 20 23.18 -2.11 -43.59
C ARG A 20 23.53 -1.39 -44.89
N LYS A 21 22.94 -0.20 -45.12
CA LYS A 21 23.29 0.65 -46.26
C LYS A 21 24.81 0.76 -46.27
N LYS A 22 25.47 0.14 -47.26
CA LYS A 22 26.90 0.39 -47.53
C LYS A 22 27.06 1.91 -47.52
N LYS A 23 28.04 2.41 -46.77
CA LYS A 23 28.29 3.84 -46.75
C LYS A 23 28.50 4.26 -48.21
N PRO A 24 27.81 5.31 -48.70
CA PRO A 24 27.69 5.59 -50.14
C PRO A 24 29.03 5.85 -50.84
N PHE A 25 30.09 6.14 -50.07
CA PHE A 25 31.45 6.34 -50.58
C PHE A 25 32.26 5.05 -50.76
N LEU A 26 31.84 3.92 -50.19
CA LEU A 26 32.59 2.65 -50.28
C LEU A 26 32.32 2.01 -51.66
N GLY A 27 33.27 2.17 -52.60
CA GLY A 27 33.18 1.66 -53.98
C GLY A 27 33.11 2.75 -55.06
N MET A 28 33.12 4.03 -54.69
CA MET A 28 33.32 5.12 -55.63
C MET A 28 34.83 5.36 -55.86
N PRO A 29 35.28 5.61 -57.10
CA PRO A 29 36.66 6.06 -57.35
C PRO A 29 36.90 7.42 -56.69
N ALA A 30 38.14 7.69 -56.27
CA ALA A 30 38.49 8.96 -55.66
C ALA A 30 38.16 10.14 -56.61
N PRO A 31 37.63 11.26 -56.10
CA PRO A 31 37.39 12.45 -56.92
C PRO A 31 38.68 12.97 -57.55
N LEU A 32 38.61 13.40 -58.82
CA LEU A 32 39.73 13.99 -59.54
C LEU A 32 40.25 15.22 -58.78
N GLY A 33 41.55 15.25 -58.47
CA GLY A 33 42.20 16.34 -57.72
C GLY A 33 42.21 16.19 -56.19
N TYR A 34 41.65 15.12 -55.62
CA TYR A 34 41.72 14.88 -54.18
C TYR A 34 43.10 14.35 -53.76
N VAL A 35 43.83 15.14 -52.96
CA VAL A 35 45.07 14.70 -52.29
C VAL A 35 44.71 14.21 -50.87
N PRO A 36 44.89 12.92 -50.53
CA PRO A 36 44.64 12.42 -49.19
C PRO A 36 45.52 13.15 -48.16
N GLY A 37 44.97 13.47 -46.98
CA GLY A 37 45.64 14.32 -45.97
C GLY A 37 45.34 15.81 -46.16
N LEU A 38 45.77 16.39 -47.28
CA LEU A 38 45.55 17.82 -47.59
C LEU A 38 44.07 18.14 -47.87
N GLY A 39 43.39 17.32 -48.68
CA GLY A 39 41.96 17.46 -49.00
C GLY A 39 41.02 17.11 -47.83
N ARG A 40 41.54 16.56 -46.73
CA ARG A 40 40.81 16.37 -45.46
C ARG A 40 40.95 17.59 -44.54
N GLY A 41 41.85 18.53 -44.84
CA GLY A 41 42.26 19.60 -43.93
C GLY A 41 43.07 19.10 -42.74
N ALA A 42 43.70 17.92 -42.85
CA ALA A 42 44.51 17.36 -41.79
C ALA A 42 45.94 17.92 -41.90
N THR A 43 46.35 18.73 -40.94
CA THR A 43 47.73 19.16 -40.75
C THR A 43 48.42 18.23 -39.75
N GLY A 44 49.65 17.80 -40.02
CA GLY A 44 50.47 17.09 -39.02
C GLY A 44 50.68 17.95 -37.77
N PHE A 45 50.71 17.34 -36.58
CA PHE A 45 51.00 18.07 -35.35
C PHE A 45 52.46 18.53 -35.35
N THR A 46 52.71 19.80 -35.70
CA THR A 46 54.05 20.39 -35.67
C THR A 46 54.48 20.63 -34.21
N THR A 47 55.58 20.03 -33.80
CA THR A 47 56.25 20.42 -32.54
C THR A 47 57.23 21.56 -32.82
N ARG A 48 57.70 22.24 -31.77
CA ARG A 48 58.42 23.53 -31.81
C ARG A 48 59.74 23.53 -32.61
N SER A 49 60.13 22.39 -33.17
CA SER A 49 61.37 22.18 -33.94
C SER A 49 61.23 22.48 -35.44
N ASP A 50 60.00 22.54 -36.00
CA ASP A 50 59.78 22.47 -37.46
C ASP A 50 59.47 23.82 -38.17
N ILE A 51 59.62 24.98 -37.50
CA ILE A 51 59.32 26.28 -38.12
C ILE A 51 60.59 26.92 -38.72
N GLY A 52 60.84 26.63 -40.01
CA GLY A 52 61.69 27.43 -40.90
C GLY A 52 60.89 28.53 -41.64
N PRO A 53 61.53 29.50 -42.33
CA PRO A 53 60.89 30.75 -42.74
C PRO A 53 59.84 30.55 -43.83
N ALA A 54 58.68 31.20 -43.65
CA ALA A 54 57.48 31.05 -44.45
C ALA A 54 57.65 31.40 -45.95
N ARG A 55 57.16 30.53 -46.84
CA ARG A 55 56.84 30.90 -48.23
C ARG A 55 55.44 31.51 -48.29
N ASP A 56 55.35 32.59 -49.06
CA ASP A 56 54.17 33.46 -49.21
C ASP A 56 53.10 32.82 -50.12
N ALA A 57 51.83 33.09 -49.83
CA ALA A 57 50.67 32.33 -50.33
C ALA A 57 50.22 32.68 -51.76
N ASN A 58 51.10 33.20 -52.63
CA ASN A 58 50.71 33.81 -53.91
C ASN A 58 51.57 33.41 -55.15
N ASP A 59 52.10 32.19 -55.18
CA ASP A 59 52.75 31.65 -56.40
C ASP A 59 51.71 30.95 -57.32
N PRO A 60 51.63 31.27 -58.63
CA PRO A 60 50.68 30.64 -59.54
C PRO A 60 51.13 29.22 -59.96
N VAL A 61 50.19 28.27 -59.98
CA VAL A 61 50.39 26.91 -60.50
C VAL A 61 50.22 26.88 -62.02
N ASP A 62 51.28 26.52 -62.76
CA ASP A 62 51.29 26.32 -64.21
C ASP A 62 50.68 24.95 -64.55
N ASP A 63 49.55 24.98 -65.27
CA ASP A 63 48.79 23.87 -65.81
C ASP A 63 49.52 23.21 -66.99
N ARG A 64 50.42 22.26 -66.73
CA ARG A 64 50.88 21.32 -67.77
C ARG A 64 51.18 19.95 -67.17
N HIS A 65 50.26 18.98 -67.33
CA HIS A 65 50.57 17.60 -67.73
C HIS A 65 49.31 16.78 -68.09
N ALA A 66 49.51 15.84 -69.02
CA ALA A 66 48.54 15.18 -69.89
C ALA A 66 47.75 14.02 -69.21
N PRO A 67 46.65 13.50 -69.82
CA PRO A 67 45.74 12.57 -69.16
C PRO A 67 46.30 11.13 -69.16
N PRO A 68 46.18 10.35 -68.07
CA PRO A 68 46.60 8.96 -68.10
C PRO A 68 45.51 8.07 -68.73
N GLY A 69 45.89 7.39 -69.82
CA GLY A 69 45.10 6.36 -70.47
C GLY A 69 44.97 5.10 -69.60
N LYS A 70 43.87 4.37 -69.82
CA LYS A 70 43.60 3.06 -69.20
C LYS A 70 44.70 2.04 -69.55
N ARG A 71 45.23 1.29 -68.57
CA ARG A 71 45.55 -0.15 -68.69
C ARG A 71 45.94 -0.84 -67.37
N THR A 72 45.28 -1.98 -67.17
CA THR A 72 45.58 -3.27 -66.50
C THR A 72 46.62 -3.41 -65.37
N VAL A 73 46.25 -4.26 -64.42
CA VAL A 73 46.86 -4.70 -63.14
C VAL A 73 48.35 -5.11 -63.18
N GLY A 74 48.97 -5.23 -64.36
CA GLY A 74 50.38 -5.68 -64.50
C GLY A 74 51.44 -4.59 -64.31
N ASP A 75 51.08 -3.31 -64.22
CA ASP A 75 52.04 -2.19 -64.26
C ASP A 75 52.27 -1.48 -62.91
N GLN A 76 51.68 -2.00 -61.81
CA GLN A 76 51.83 -1.40 -60.47
C GLN A 76 53.19 -1.61 -59.81
N MET A 77 54.05 -2.46 -60.37
CA MET A 77 55.30 -2.84 -59.70
C MET A 77 56.54 -2.06 -60.16
N LYS A 78 56.37 -1.04 -61.04
CA LYS A 78 57.48 -0.26 -61.59
C LYS A 78 57.47 1.24 -61.23
N LYS A 79 56.65 1.64 -60.26
CA LYS A 79 56.51 3.05 -59.82
C LYS A 79 56.59 3.22 -58.30
N ASN A 80 57.56 2.57 -57.67
CA ASN A 80 57.98 2.85 -56.28
C ASN A 80 59.42 3.41 -56.26
N GLN A 81 59.83 4.17 -57.28
CA GLN A 81 61.21 4.63 -57.40
C GLN A 81 61.40 6.12 -57.15
N ASP A 82 60.39 6.86 -56.68
CA ASP A 82 60.52 8.31 -56.42
C ASP A 82 59.76 8.81 -55.16
N ASP A 83 59.44 7.95 -54.18
CA ASP A 83 58.93 8.39 -52.88
C ASP A 83 59.75 7.69 -51.77
N ASP A 84 60.79 8.38 -51.29
CA ASP A 84 61.64 8.00 -50.14
C ASP A 84 60.86 8.14 -48.81
N ASP A 85 59.77 7.39 -48.64
CA ASP A 85 59.13 7.22 -47.34
C ASP A 85 59.73 5.98 -46.65
N GLU A 86 60.77 6.21 -45.84
CA GLU A 86 61.40 5.17 -45.02
C GLU A 86 60.36 4.52 -44.07
N ASP A 87 60.17 3.20 -44.15
CA ASP A 87 59.26 2.46 -43.28
C ASP A 87 59.85 2.30 -41.87
N LEU A 88 59.70 3.34 -41.06
CA LEU A 88 60.14 3.44 -39.67
C LEU A 88 59.19 2.76 -38.67
N ASN A 89 58.42 1.77 -39.13
CA ASN A 89 57.53 1.02 -38.25
C ASN A 89 58.31 0.02 -37.38
N ASP A 90 57.93 -0.14 -36.11
CA ASP A 90 58.59 -1.05 -35.17
C ASP A 90 58.60 -2.51 -35.66
N THR A 91 57.65 -2.91 -36.51
CA THR A 91 57.64 -4.26 -37.13
C THR A 91 58.75 -4.46 -38.15
N ASN A 92 59.25 -3.37 -38.71
CA ASN A 92 60.35 -3.34 -39.66
C ASN A 92 61.69 -3.14 -38.93
N TYR A 93 61.67 -2.74 -37.65
CA TYR A 93 62.86 -2.61 -36.82
C TYR A 93 63.21 -3.94 -36.12
N ASP A 94 64.46 -4.35 -36.22
CA ASP A 94 65.05 -5.44 -35.46
C ASP A 94 66.18 -4.88 -34.58
N GLU A 95 66.26 -5.29 -33.31
CA GLU A 95 67.25 -4.70 -32.40
C GLU A 95 68.70 -5.03 -32.80
N PHE A 96 68.93 -6.13 -33.53
CA PHE A 96 70.26 -6.52 -33.98
C PHE A 96 70.63 -5.91 -35.33
N ASN A 97 69.72 -5.97 -36.32
CA ASN A 97 69.99 -5.53 -37.69
C ASN A 97 69.50 -4.10 -38.02
N GLY A 98 68.80 -3.43 -37.11
CA GLY A 98 68.17 -2.13 -37.35
C GLY A 98 66.90 -2.25 -38.21
N TYR A 99 66.58 -1.21 -38.98
CA TYR A 99 65.44 -1.26 -39.90
C TYR A 99 65.73 -2.19 -41.08
N ALA A 100 64.78 -3.09 -41.37
CA ALA A 100 64.86 -3.96 -42.53
C ALA A 100 64.60 -3.18 -43.83
N GLY A 101 65.51 -3.35 -44.79
CA GLY A 101 65.53 -2.60 -46.04
C GLY A 101 66.97 -2.26 -46.43
N SER A 102 67.33 -2.42 -47.70
CA SER A 102 68.66 -2.03 -48.16
C SER A 102 68.71 -0.56 -48.52
N LEU A 103 69.56 0.21 -47.85
CA LEU A 103 69.80 1.63 -48.12
C LEU A 103 70.47 1.90 -49.47
N PHE A 104 71.11 0.87 -50.06
CA PHE A 104 71.96 1.02 -51.24
C PHE A 104 71.27 0.58 -52.54
N SER A 105 69.99 0.23 -52.50
CA SER A 105 69.25 -0.26 -53.66
C SER A 105 68.81 0.84 -54.66
N SER A 106 68.92 2.13 -54.31
CA SER A 106 68.37 3.25 -55.11
C SER A 106 69.42 4.07 -55.87
N GLY A 107 70.73 3.84 -55.66
CA GLY A 107 71.80 4.47 -56.44
C GLY A 107 71.91 3.92 -57.87
N PRO A 108 72.64 4.59 -58.78
CA PRO A 108 72.94 4.02 -60.09
C PRO A 108 73.77 2.75 -59.91
N TYR A 109 73.19 1.61 -60.26
CA TYR A 109 73.87 0.31 -60.26
C TYR A 109 74.55 0.12 -61.62
N GLU A 110 75.86 0.30 -61.65
CA GLU A 110 76.65 0.22 -62.86
C GLU A 110 77.17 -1.20 -63.11
N LYS A 111 77.75 -1.44 -64.29
CA LYS A 111 78.15 -2.78 -64.71
C LYS A 111 79.30 -3.34 -63.87
N ASP A 112 80.17 -2.46 -63.39
CA ASP A 112 81.24 -2.77 -62.45
C ASP A 112 80.71 -3.11 -61.04
N ASP A 113 79.59 -2.51 -60.61
CA ASP A 113 78.90 -2.92 -59.37
C ASP A 113 78.35 -4.36 -59.48
N GLU A 114 77.75 -4.71 -60.62
CA GLU A 114 77.26 -6.08 -60.89
C GLU A 114 78.41 -7.11 -60.90
N GLU A 115 79.54 -6.75 -61.52
CA GLU A 115 80.73 -7.59 -61.51
C GLU A 115 81.33 -7.71 -60.10
N ALA A 116 81.34 -6.62 -59.32
CA ALA A 116 81.80 -6.61 -57.94
C ALA A 116 80.91 -7.48 -57.04
N ASP A 117 79.59 -7.33 -57.10
CA ASP A 117 78.64 -8.14 -56.33
C ASP A 117 78.70 -9.61 -56.73
N ALA A 118 78.88 -9.93 -58.01
CA ALA A 118 79.08 -11.30 -58.46
C ALA A 118 80.35 -11.91 -57.86
N ILE A 119 81.44 -11.13 -57.76
CA ILE A 119 82.69 -11.55 -57.11
C ILE A 119 82.48 -11.72 -55.60
N TYR A 120 81.88 -10.74 -54.91
CA TYR A 120 81.63 -10.81 -53.47
C TYR A 120 80.67 -11.94 -53.10
N ALA A 121 79.58 -12.14 -53.85
CA ALA A 121 78.66 -13.26 -53.66
C ALA A 121 79.32 -14.62 -53.95
N ALA A 122 80.22 -14.69 -54.95
CA ALA A 122 81.01 -15.89 -55.19
C ALA A 122 81.99 -16.16 -54.04
N LEU A 123 82.59 -15.11 -53.46
CA LEU A 123 83.40 -15.22 -52.24
C LEU A 123 82.57 -15.74 -51.07
N ASP A 124 81.42 -15.13 -50.78
CA ASP A 124 80.56 -15.54 -49.66
C ASP A 124 80.04 -16.97 -49.84
N LYS A 125 79.60 -17.32 -51.06
CA LYS A 125 79.21 -18.69 -51.40
C LYS A 125 80.35 -19.68 -51.19
N ARG A 126 81.58 -19.33 -51.59
CA ARG A 126 82.79 -20.14 -51.36
C ARG A 126 83.15 -20.23 -49.87
N MET A 127 82.91 -19.17 -49.10
CA MET A 127 83.09 -19.18 -47.66
C MET A 127 82.09 -20.13 -46.98
N ASP A 128 80.85 -20.17 -47.47
CA ASP A 128 79.80 -21.06 -46.98
C ASP A 128 79.96 -22.53 -47.42
N GLU A 129 80.56 -22.79 -48.59
CA GLU A 129 80.83 -24.14 -49.12
C GLU A 129 81.58 -25.06 -48.15
N ARG A 130 82.40 -24.50 -47.23
CA ARG A 130 83.14 -25.26 -46.21
C ARG A 130 82.24 -26.15 -45.33
N ARG A 131 80.98 -25.78 -45.14
CA ARG A 131 80.00 -26.53 -44.33
C ARG A 131 78.62 -26.64 -44.96
N LYS A 132 78.45 -26.14 -46.19
CA LYS A 132 77.16 -25.99 -46.87
C LYS A 132 76.33 -27.27 -46.88
N GLU A 133 76.87 -28.37 -47.38
CA GLU A 133 76.12 -29.65 -47.48
C GLU A 133 75.60 -30.14 -46.12
N ARG A 134 76.41 -30.07 -45.06
CA ARG A 134 76.00 -30.48 -43.71
C ARG A 134 75.02 -29.50 -43.06
N ARG A 135 75.19 -28.19 -43.31
CA ARG A 135 74.32 -27.13 -42.77
C ARG A 135 72.94 -27.24 -43.39
N GLU A 136 72.87 -27.31 -44.73
CA GLU A 136 71.61 -27.41 -45.48
C GLU A 136 70.89 -28.74 -45.22
N LEU A 137 71.61 -29.87 -45.11
CA LEU A 137 71.00 -31.15 -44.76
C LEU A 137 70.37 -31.10 -43.37
N ARG A 138 71.10 -30.57 -42.37
CA ARG A 138 70.59 -30.44 -41.00
C ARG A 138 69.41 -29.48 -40.93
N GLU A 139 69.51 -28.32 -41.57
CA GLU A 139 68.44 -27.32 -41.63
C GLU A 139 67.19 -27.93 -42.28
N LYS A 140 67.35 -28.71 -43.34
CA LYS A 140 66.26 -29.41 -44.00
C LYS A 140 65.60 -30.45 -43.08
N GLU A 141 66.40 -31.30 -42.41
CA GLU A 141 65.89 -32.29 -41.44
C GLU A 141 65.21 -31.64 -40.24
N GLU A 142 65.74 -30.53 -39.75
CA GLU A 142 65.21 -29.78 -38.61
C GLU A 142 63.88 -29.11 -38.97
N ILE A 143 63.79 -28.47 -40.15
CA ILE A 143 62.53 -27.91 -40.67
C ILE A 143 61.49 -29.02 -40.90
N GLU A 144 61.91 -30.19 -41.40
CA GLU A 144 61.01 -31.34 -41.60
C GLU A 144 60.48 -31.89 -40.28
N LYS A 145 61.35 -32.15 -39.30
CA LYS A 145 60.95 -32.57 -37.94
C LYS A 145 60.08 -31.52 -37.26
N TYR A 146 60.44 -30.24 -37.36
CA TYR A 146 59.67 -29.15 -36.80
C TYR A 146 58.26 -29.06 -37.41
N ARG A 147 58.13 -29.26 -38.72
CA ARG A 147 56.81 -29.31 -39.40
C ARG A 147 56.00 -30.55 -39.03
N MET A 148 56.64 -31.67 -38.70
CA MET A 148 55.97 -32.88 -38.20
C MET A 148 55.48 -32.72 -36.75
N GLU A 149 56.28 -32.07 -35.89
CA GLU A 149 55.94 -31.84 -34.48
C GLU A 149 54.94 -30.69 -34.30
N ARG A 150 55.14 -29.59 -35.03
CA ARG A 150 54.35 -28.35 -34.98
C ARG A 150 54.02 -27.84 -36.38
N PRO A 151 53.12 -28.52 -37.11
CA PRO A 151 52.64 -28.03 -38.39
C PRO A 151 51.97 -26.66 -38.21
N LYS A 152 52.11 -25.77 -39.21
CA LYS A 152 51.41 -24.49 -39.21
C LYS A 152 49.90 -24.72 -39.21
N ILE A 153 49.12 -23.80 -38.64
CA ILE A 153 47.65 -23.91 -38.55
C ILE A 153 47.04 -24.25 -39.93
N GLN A 154 47.45 -23.57 -40.99
CA GLN A 154 46.97 -23.86 -42.35
C GLN A 154 47.31 -25.28 -42.86
N GLN A 155 48.41 -25.88 -42.39
CA GLN A 155 48.81 -27.25 -42.71
C GLN A 155 47.97 -28.28 -41.94
N GLN A 156 47.64 -27.98 -40.66
CA GLN A 156 46.75 -28.81 -39.83
C GLN A 156 45.33 -28.90 -40.42
N PHE A 157 44.87 -27.83 -41.05
CA PHE A 157 43.56 -27.76 -41.71
C PHE A 157 43.62 -27.98 -43.22
N SER A 158 44.76 -28.40 -43.78
CA SER A 158 44.93 -28.52 -45.24
C SER A 158 44.06 -29.64 -45.83
N ASP A 159 43.90 -30.73 -45.11
CA ASP A 159 43.02 -31.86 -45.42
C ASP A 159 41.54 -31.46 -45.32
N LEU A 160 41.15 -30.73 -44.27
CA LEU A 160 39.80 -30.21 -44.08
C LEU A 160 39.46 -29.14 -45.13
N LYS A 161 40.40 -28.27 -45.48
CA LYS A 161 40.24 -27.28 -46.56
C LYS A 161 40.09 -27.94 -47.93
N ARG A 162 40.77 -29.08 -48.16
CA ARG A 162 40.60 -29.90 -49.37
C ARG A 162 39.26 -30.64 -49.36
N LYS A 163 38.79 -31.13 -48.21
CA LYS A 163 37.41 -31.69 -48.08
C LYS A 163 36.35 -30.61 -48.26
N LEU A 164 36.62 -29.38 -47.87
CA LEU A 164 35.70 -28.26 -48.02
C LEU A 164 35.41 -27.91 -49.50
N SER A 165 36.28 -28.32 -50.44
CA SER A 165 35.98 -28.19 -51.88
C SER A 165 34.96 -29.22 -52.39
N GLU A 166 34.61 -30.24 -51.61
CA GLU A 166 33.55 -31.20 -51.96
C GLU A 166 32.15 -30.63 -51.71
N VAL A 167 32.04 -29.58 -50.88
CA VAL A 167 30.76 -28.91 -50.56
C VAL A 167 30.30 -28.09 -51.77
N SER A 168 29.05 -28.35 -52.20
CA SER A 168 28.46 -27.68 -53.36
C SER A 168 28.14 -26.20 -53.09
N GLU A 169 28.11 -25.37 -54.12
CA GLU A 169 27.75 -23.94 -53.99
C GLU A 169 26.35 -23.74 -53.39
N GLU A 170 25.42 -24.67 -53.63
CA GLU A 170 24.08 -24.68 -53.05
C GLU A 170 24.10 -24.86 -51.52
N GLU A 171 24.94 -25.78 -51.03
CA GLU A 171 25.18 -25.96 -49.60
C GLU A 171 25.84 -24.73 -48.98
N TRP A 172 26.77 -24.08 -49.69
CA TRP A 172 27.39 -22.82 -49.27
C TRP A 172 26.38 -21.67 -49.11
N LEU A 173 25.42 -21.56 -50.01
CA LEU A 173 24.32 -20.59 -49.93
C LEU A 173 23.32 -20.91 -48.80
N SER A 174 23.22 -22.18 -48.43
CA SER A 174 22.30 -22.68 -47.39
C SER A 174 22.88 -22.67 -45.97
N ILE A 175 24.15 -22.29 -45.79
CA ILE A 175 24.76 -22.17 -44.46
C ILE A 175 23.90 -21.22 -43.60
N PRO A 176 23.32 -21.69 -42.49
CA PRO A 176 22.55 -20.83 -41.61
C PRO A 176 23.45 -19.74 -41.03
N ASP A 177 23.00 -18.49 -41.06
CA ASP A 177 23.65 -17.43 -40.31
C ASP A 177 23.64 -17.79 -38.81
N VAL A 178 24.56 -17.20 -38.04
CA VAL A 178 24.60 -17.34 -36.58
C VAL A 178 23.38 -16.67 -35.97
N GLY A 179 22.23 -17.33 -36.08
CA GLY A 179 21.03 -16.99 -35.34
C GLY A 179 21.37 -16.89 -33.86
N ASP A 180 20.57 -16.09 -33.13
CA ASP A 180 20.82 -15.65 -31.75
C ASP A 180 20.70 -16.84 -30.74
N ALA A 181 21.56 -17.85 -30.87
CA ALA A 181 21.64 -19.02 -29.97
C ALA A 181 22.05 -18.61 -28.55
N ARG A 182 22.52 -17.37 -28.39
CA ARG A 182 22.83 -16.77 -27.10
C ARG A 182 22.28 -15.35 -27.08
N ASN A 183 20.97 -15.25 -26.81
CA ASN A 183 20.09 -14.09 -26.55
C ASN A 183 20.74 -12.80 -25.96
N LYS A 184 21.82 -12.29 -26.55
CA LYS A 184 22.58 -11.14 -26.03
C LYS A 184 21.87 -9.83 -26.39
N ARG A 185 21.13 -9.85 -27.51
CA ARG A 185 20.32 -8.72 -27.97
C ARG A 185 19.01 -8.56 -27.17
N GLN A 186 18.44 -9.66 -26.67
CA GLN A 186 17.31 -9.63 -25.73
C GLN A 186 17.74 -9.34 -24.27
N ARG A 187 19.00 -9.64 -23.90
CA ARG A 187 19.54 -9.42 -22.54
C ARG A 187 20.03 -8.03 -22.24
N ASN A 188 20.17 -7.14 -23.23
CA ASN A 188 20.45 -5.73 -22.95
C ASN A 188 19.11 -4.99 -22.89
N PRO A 189 18.55 -4.71 -21.70
CA PRO A 189 17.45 -3.76 -21.61
C PRO A 189 17.98 -2.45 -22.17
N ARG A 190 17.11 -1.71 -22.88
CA ARG A 190 17.39 -0.31 -23.22
C ARG A 190 17.95 0.43 -22.01
N TYR A 191 18.90 1.34 -22.24
CA TYR A 191 19.42 2.28 -21.25
C TYR A 191 18.28 2.74 -20.33
N GLU A 192 18.31 2.34 -19.05
CA GLU A 192 17.27 2.69 -18.09
C GLU A 192 17.25 4.21 -17.95
N LYS A 193 16.14 4.81 -18.34
CA LYS A 193 15.85 6.21 -18.00
C LYS A 193 15.42 6.20 -16.54
N LEU A 194 16.39 6.35 -15.64
CA LEU A 194 16.15 6.45 -14.20
C LEU A 194 15.30 7.69 -13.91
N THR A 195 14.00 7.49 -13.69
CA THR A 195 13.15 8.48 -13.05
C THR A 195 13.37 8.38 -11.53
N PRO A 196 13.55 9.50 -10.80
CA PRO A 196 13.63 9.47 -9.35
C PRO A 196 12.40 8.76 -8.77
N VAL A 197 12.63 7.80 -7.89
CA VAL A 197 11.57 7.05 -7.22
C VAL A 197 10.86 7.99 -6.23
N PRO A 198 9.52 8.05 -6.22
CA PRO A 198 8.79 8.92 -5.29
C PRO A 198 8.93 8.43 -3.84
N ASP A 199 9.09 9.37 -2.90
CA ASP A 199 9.35 9.10 -1.47
C ASP A 199 8.36 8.14 -0.78
N SER A 200 7.16 8.01 -1.34
CA SER A 200 6.15 7.03 -0.93
C SER A 200 6.62 5.56 -0.97
N PHE A 201 7.62 5.23 -1.81
CA PHE A 201 8.18 3.88 -1.88
C PHE A 201 9.03 3.56 -0.64
N PHE A 202 9.78 4.55 -0.13
CA PHE A 202 10.57 4.41 1.10
C PHE A 202 9.68 4.33 2.35
N ALA A 203 8.57 5.08 2.38
CA ALA A 203 7.62 5.04 3.49
C ALA A 203 6.95 3.66 3.66
N LYS A 204 6.73 2.92 2.57
CA LYS A 204 6.19 1.56 2.62
C LYS A 204 7.22 0.52 3.08
N HIS A 205 8.48 0.65 2.66
CA HIS A 205 9.53 -0.27 3.10
C HIS A 205 9.88 -0.10 4.58
N LEU A 206 9.82 1.12 5.10
CA LEU A 206 10.06 1.39 6.52
C LEU A 206 9.00 0.75 7.45
N GLN A 207 7.77 0.54 6.96
CA GLN A 207 6.70 -0.10 7.73
C GLN A 207 6.68 -1.63 7.62
N THR A 208 7.29 -2.20 6.57
CA THR A 208 7.14 -3.63 6.27
C THR A 208 8.36 -4.46 6.67
N GLY A 209 9.52 -3.87 6.95
CA GLY A 209 10.68 -4.57 7.55
C GLY A 209 11.26 -5.74 6.74
N ASP A 210 10.75 -6.01 5.53
CA ASP A 210 11.19 -7.10 4.68
C ASP A 210 12.40 -6.67 3.86
N ASN A 211 13.57 -7.21 4.21
CA ASN A 211 14.77 -7.17 3.36
C ASN A 211 14.75 -8.36 2.39
N HIS A 212 14.02 -8.25 1.27
CA HIS A 212 14.22 -9.15 0.13
C HIS A 212 15.39 -8.63 -0.72
N THR A 213 16.59 -9.17 -0.50
CA THR A 213 17.78 -8.95 -1.36
C THR A 213 18.07 -10.10 -2.32
N SER A 214 17.08 -10.93 -2.62
CA SER A 214 17.19 -11.91 -3.71
C SER A 214 15.88 -12.06 -4.46
N VAL A 215 15.92 -11.77 -5.76
CA VAL A 215 14.93 -12.25 -6.72
C VAL A 215 15.32 -13.70 -7.03
N ASP A 216 14.51 -14.64 -6.57
CA ASP A 216 14.73 -16.07 -6.76
C ASP A 216 14.59 -16.44 -8.26
N PRO A 217 15.64 -16.93 -8.95
CA PRO A 217 15.59 -17.26 -10.37
C PRO A 217 14.61 -18.38 -10.73
N LEU A 218 14.15 -19.15 -9.75
CA LEU A 218 13.21 -20.26 -9.93
C LEU A 218 11.75 -19.81 -10.09
N GLN A 219 11.40 -18.59 -9.68
CA GLN A 219 10.04 -18.08 -9.79
C GLN A 219 9.72 -17.48 -11.18
N VAL A 220 10.75 -17.23 -12.01
CA VAL A 220 10.58 -16.82 -13.41
C VAL A 220 10.31 -18.02 -14.32
N GLN A 221 10.71 -19.23 -13.90
CA GLN A 221 10.65 -20.42 -14.73
C GLN A 221 9.32 -21.18 -14.64
N PHE A 222 8.50 -20.91 -13.61
CA PHE A 222 7.23 -21.58 -13.37
C PHE A 222 6.08 -20.59 -13.21
N GLY A 223 5.73 -19.92 -14.30
CA GLY A 223 4.55 -19.06 -14.41
C GLY A 223 3.76 -19.36 -15.68
N GLY A 224 3.10 -20.52 -15.73
CA GLY A 224 2.25 -20.90 -16.86
C GLY A 224 1.51 -22.21 -16.62
N LEU A 225 0.30 -22.09 -16.06
CA LEU A 225 -0.63 -23.19 -15.84
C LEU A 225 -1.22 -23.65 -17.18
N ASN A 226 -1.10 -24.94 -17.52
CA ASN A 226 -2.13 -25.67 -18.26
C ASN A 226 -2.11 -27.15 -17.84
N THR A 227 -3.28 -27.62 -17.43
CA THR A 227 -3.60 -28.92 -16.83
C THR A 227 -3.96 -29.96 -17.94
N PRO A 228 -4.47 -31.17 -17.66
CA PRO A 228 -3.74 -32.42 -17.94
C PRO A 228 -4.56 -33.40 -18.81
N PHE A 229 -4.09 -33.82 -19.97
CA PHE A 229 -4.62 -35.06 -20.58
C PHE A 229 -3.65 -35.71 -21.58
N PRO A 230 -3.21 -36.96 -21.33
CA PRO A 230 -2.50 -37.80 -22.29
C PRO A 230 -3.47 -38.82 -22.91
N GLY A 231 -3.58 -38.83 -24.23
CA GLY A 231 -4.30 -39.86 -24.97
C GLY A 231 -3.62 -40.08 -26.32
N GLY A 232 -3.04 -41.25 -26.51
CA GLY A 232 -2.42 -41.64 -27.78
C GLY A 232 -1.35 -42.72 -27.65
N LEU A 233 -1.83 -43.97 -27.55
CA LEU A 233 -1.17 -45.25 -27.87
C LEU A 233 0.37 -45.31 -27.87
N ASN A 234 0.91 -46.09 -26.93
CA ASN A 234 1.52 -47.37 -27.32
C ASN A 234 1.60 -48.29 -26.09
N THR A 235 0.68 -49.26 -26.06
CA THR A 235 0.71 -50.42 -25.18
C THR A 235 1.95 -51.27 -25.46
N PRO A 236 2.70 -51.70 -24.43
CA PRO A 236 3.73 -52.72 -24.56
C PRO A 236 3.09 -54.11 -24.45
N TYR A 237 3.25 -54.95 -25.47
CA TYR A 237 3.04 -56.39 -25.35
C TYR A 237 4.35 -57.13 -25.63
N PRO A 238 4.63 -58.24 -24.90
CA PRO A 238 5.96 -58.77 -24.71
C PRO A 238 6.21 -59.99 -25.62
N GLY A 239 7.32 -59.99 -26.33
CA GLY A 239 7.80 -61.13 -27.11
C GLY A 239 9.32 -61.07 -27.15
N GLY A 240 9.97 -62.03 -26.48
CA GLY A 240 11.39 -62.03 -26.24
C GLY A 240 12.24 -62.13 -27.50
N MET A 241 13.29 -61.31 -27.54
CA MET A 241 14.55 -61.63 -28.19
C MET A 241 15.70 -61.15 -27.29
N THR A 242 16.74 -61.97 -27.26
CA THR A 242 18.00 -61.94 -26.49
C THR A 242 18.78 -60.62 -26.54
N PRO A 243 19.71 -60.39 -25.57
CA PRO A 243 20.31 -59.08 -25.34
C PRO A 243 21.38 -58.76 -26.38
N GLY A 244 21.16 -57.69 -27.14
CA GLY A 244 22.22 -56.99 -27.87
C GLY A 244 23.01 -56.13 -26.88
N ALA A 245 24.28 -56.45 -26.69
CA ALA A 245 25.22 -55.67 -25.91
C ALA A 245 25.30 -54.24 -26.43
N GLY A 246 25.24 -53.23 -25.55
CA GLY A 246 25.63 -51.89 -25.96
C GLY A 246 25.31 -50.68 -25.09
N GLU A 247 24.67 -50.75 -23.92
CA GLU A 247 24.78 -49.66 -22.95
C GLU A 247 24.50 -50.15 -21.52
N LEU A 248 25.58 -50.35 -20.76
CA LEU A 248 25.51 -50.59 -19.32
C LEU A 248 25.49 -49.22 -18.63
N ASP A 249 24.33 -48.80 -18.13
CA ASP A 249 24.21 -47.58 -17.34
C ASP A 249 24.87 -47.78 -15.95
N MET A 250 26.18 -47.52 -15.90
CA MET A 250 27.00 -47.67 -14.70
C MET A 250 26.52 -46.77 -13.54
N ARG A 251 25.73 -45.72 -13.83
CA ARG A 251 25.12 -44.89 -12.78
C ARG A 251 23.98 -45.61 -12.08
N LYS A 252 23.12 -46.34 -12.79
CA LYS A 252 22.03 -47.11 -12.18
C LYS A 252 22.54 -48.24 -11.30
N ILE A 253 23.61 -48.92 -11.71
CA ILE A 253 24.27 -49.95 -10.89
C ILE A 253 24.91 -49.32 -9.64
N GLY A 254 25.56 -48.16 -9.79
CA GLY A 254 26.13 -47.41 -8.67
C GLY A 254 25.06 -46.89 -7.70
N GLN A 255 23.96 -46.33 -8.22
CA GLN A 255 22.83 -45.83 -7.43
C GLN A 255 22.11 -46.97 -6.70
N ALA A 256 21.85 -48.10 -7.37
CA ALA A 256 21.21 -49.26 -6.74
C ALA A 256 22.06 -49.88 -5.62
N ARG A 257 23.39 -49.93 -5.81
CA ARG A 257 24.31 -50.36 -4.75
C ARG A 257 24.37 -49.34 -3.61
N ASN A 258 24.35 -48.04 -3.92
CA ASN A 258 24.34 -46.98 -2.91
C ASN A 258 23.05 -47.03 -2.08
N THR A 259 21.87 -47.17 -2.70
CA THR A 259 20.60 -47.33 -1.96
C THR A 259 20.56 -48.61 -1.14
N LEU A 260 21.15 -49.71 -1.63
CA LEU A 260 21.25 -50.95 -0.87
C LEU A 260 22.18 -50.77 0.35
N MET A 261 23.30 -50.07 0.16
CA MET A 261 24.22 -49.72 1.24
C MET A 261 23.54 -48.79 2.26
N ASP A 262 22.83 -47.76 1.79
CA ASP A 262 22.09 -46.80 2.62
C ASP A 262 20.97 -47.49 3.41
N MET A 263 20.27 -48.45 2.81
CA MET A 263 19.26 -49.28 3.49
C MET A 263 19.90 -50.17 4.57
N ARG A 264 21.11 -50.70 4.34
CA ARG A 264 21.84 -51.48 5.36
C ARG A 264 22.36 -50.57 6.48
N LEU A 265 22.84 -49.38 6.13
CA LEU A 265 23.27 -48.38 7.10
C LEU A 265 22.09 -47.87 7.93
N SER A 266 20.92 -47.64 7.33
CA SER A 266 19.70 -47.23 8.05
C SER A 266 19.21 -48.33 8.98
N GLN A 267 19.22 -49.61 8.57
CA GLN A 267 18.90 -50.74 9.46
C GLN A 267 19.82 -50.81 10.68
N VAL A 268 21.10 -50.53 10.50
CA VAL A 268 22.07 -50.44 11.61
C VAL A 268 21.83 -49.18 12.42
N SER A 269 21.52 -48.05 11.77
CA SER A 269 21.25 -46.75 12.40
C SER A 269 19.99 -46.76 13.26
N ASP A 270 18.93 -47.46 12.84
CA ASP A 270 17.68 -47.62 13.58
C ASP A 270 17.88 -48.40 14.90
N SER A 271 18.93 -49.23 14.95
CA SER A 271 19.34 -49.95 16.16
C SER A 271 20.22 -49.10 17.08
N VAL A 272 20.71 -47.95 16.62
CA VAL A 272 21.52 -47.01 17.40
C VAL A 272 20.62 -45.97 18.04
N SER A 273 20.18 -46.24 19.27
CA SER A 273 19.46 -45.27 20.10
C SER A 273 20.37 -44.12 20.54
N GLY A 274 19.85 -42.89 20.56
CA GLY A 274 20.58 -41.69 21.03
C GLY A 274 21.10 -40.77 19.92
N GLN A 275 20.75 -41.03 18.67
CA GLN A 275 20.97 -40.07 17.58
C GLN A 275 20.05 -38.86 17.75
N THR A 276 20.62 -37.65 17.73
CA THR A 276 19.84 -36.41 17.85
C THR A 276 19.65 -35.80 16.46
N VAL A 277 18.39 -35.76 16.02
CA VAL A 277 17.97 -34.99 14.83
C VAL A 277 17.04 -33.89 15.29
N VAL A 278 17.40 -32.64 14.99
CA VAL A 278 16.54 -31.50 15.26
C VAL A 278 15.58 -31.35 14.07
N ASP A 279 14.30 -31.08 14.32
CA ASP A 279 13.36 -30.72 13.26
C ASP A 279 13.79 -29.38 12.63
N PRO A 280 14.20 -29.34 11.35
CA PRO A 280 14.65 -28.10 10.72
C PRO A 280 13.53 -27.06 10.66
N LYS A 281 12.25 -27.45 10.64
CA LYS A 281 11.15 -26.48 10.66
C LYS A 281 10.98 -25.87 12.05
N GLY A 282 10.92 -26.69 13.09
CA GLY A 282 10.90 -26.25 14.49
C GLY A 282 12.09 -25.36 14.83
N TYR A 283 13.30 -25.75 14.41
CA TYR A 283 14.50 -24.97 14.65
C TYR A 283 14.48 -23.62 13.93
N LEU A 284 13.99 -23.57 12.69
CA LEU A 284 13.84 -22.31 11.96
C LEU A 284 12.74 -21.42 12.56
N THR A 285 11.63 -21.98 13.05
CA THR A 285 10.61 -21.20 13.77
C THR A 285 11.15 -20.63 15.07
N ASP A 286 11.96 -21.41 15.79
CA ASP A 286 12.59 -20.95 17.03
C ASP A 286 13.63 -19.87 16.74
N LEU A 287 14.46 -20.03 15.71
CA LEU A 287 15.38 -18.98 15.26
C LEU A 287 14.65 -17.70 14.86
N ASN A 288 13.52 -17.80 14.14
CA ASN A 288 12.69 -16.65 13.80
C ASN A 288 12.07 -15.97 15.02
N SER A 289 11.72 -16.75 16.06
CA SER A 289 11.21 -16.20 17.33
C SER A 289 12.28 -15.47 18.15
N MET A 290 13.56 -15.81 17.97
CA MET A 290 14.71 -15.18 18.63
C MET A 290 15.20 -13.91 17.91
N ILE A 291 14.67 -13.57 16.73
CA ILE A 291 15.06 -12.35 16.03
C ILE A 291 14.63 -11.13 16.87
N PRO A 292 15.56 -10.26 17.32
CA PRO A 292 15.20 -9.06 18.06
C PRO A 292 14.36 -8.12 17.18
N THR A 293 13.10 -7.91 17.53
CA THR A 293 12.18 -6.99 16.81
C THR A 293 12.67 -5.53 16.83
N HIS A 294 13.56 -5.18 17.76
CA HIS A 294 14.14 -3.85 17.94
C HIS A 294 15.66 -3.80 17.76
N GLY A 295 16.25 -4.75 17.03
CA GLY A 295 17.65 -4.65 16.61
C GLY A 295 17.83 -3.50 15.61
N GLY A 296 18.25 -2.32 16.06
CA GLY A 296 18.63 -1.23 15.16
C GLY A 296 19.82 -1.62 14.25
N ASP A 297 20.16 -0.75 13.29
CA ASP A 297 21.27 -1.01 12.38
C ASP A 297 22.59 -1.23 13.12
N ILE A 298 23.21 -2.40 12.88
CA ILE A 298 24.44 -2.83 13.57
C ILE A 298 25.58 -1.81 13.41
N SER A 299 25.60 -1.08 12.28
CA SER A 299 26.59 -0.04 11.98
C SER A 299 26.37 1.20 12.85
N ASP A 300 25.13 1.67 12.94
CA ASP A 300 24.81 2.86 13.72
C ASP A 300 24.85 2.59 15.22
N ILE A 301 24.51 1.38 15.66
CA ILE A 301 24.76 0.91 17.03
C ILE A 301 26.26 0.96 17.36
N LYS A 302 27.14 0.53 16.44
CA LYS A 302 28.60 0.61 16.64
C LYS A 302 29.08 2.06 16.72
N LYS A 303 28.55 2.95 15.87
CA LYS A 303 28.85 4.39 15.92
C LYS A 303 28.35 5.03 17.22
N ALA A 304 27.12 4.74 17.63
CA ALA A 304 26.54 5.21 18.88
C ALA A 304 27.33 4.69 20.09
N ARG A 305 27.81 3.44 20.06
CA ARG A 305 28.69 2.88 21.10
C ARG A 305 30.01 3.65 21.19
N LEU A 306 30.59 4.03 20.04
CA LEU A 306 31.82 4.82 19.99
C LEU A 306 31.58 6.25 20.51
N LEU A 307 30.49 6.89 20.10
CA LEU A 307 30.13 8.24 20.54
C LEU A 307 29.83 8.29 22.04
N LEU A 308 29.03 7.36 22.56
CA LEU A 308 28.73 7.31 23.99
C LEU A 308 29.98 6.89 24.80
N LYS A 309 30.92 6.16 24.18
CA LYS A 309 32.25 5.91 24.75
C LYS A 309 33.09 7.17 24.87
N SER A 310 33.16 7.99 23.82
CA SER A 310 33.88 9.25 23.91
C SER A 310 33.22 10.17 24.93
N VAL A 311 31.89 10.26 24.98
CA VAL A 311 31.16 11.14 25.92
C VAL A 311 31.40 10.76 27.38
N ARG A 312 31.42 9.46 27.73
CA ARG A 312 31.69 9.02 29.12
C ARG A 312 33.16 9.18 29.52
N GLU A 313 34.07 9.07 28.56
CA GLU A 313 35.51 9.24 28.80
C GLU A 313 35.88 10.72 28.97
N THR A 314 35.24 11.62 28.21
CA THR A 314 35.42 13.08 28.36
C THR A 314 34.72 13.63 29.60
N ASN A 315 33.55 13.08 29.98
CA ASN A 315 32.76 13.54 31.12
C ASN A 315 32.42 12.41 32.10
N PRO A 316 33.36 12.00 32.98
CA PRO A 316 33.14 10.89 33.91
C PRO A 316 32.05 11.15 34.96
N HIS A 317 31.82 12.42 35.32
CA HIS A 317 30.83 12.82 36.32
C HIS A 317 29.44 13.15 35.74
N HIS A 318 29.19 12.86 34.46
CA HIS A 318 27.92 13.13 33.79
C HIS A 318 27.00 11.89 33.78
N PRO A 319 25.94 11.83 34.62
CA PRO A 319 25.12 10.61 34.76
C PRO A 319 24.36 10.19 33.49
N PRO A 320 23.77 11.10 32.68
CA PRO A 320 23.08 10.70 31.45
C PRO A 320 23.97 9.98 30.42
N ALA A 321 25.28 10.22 30.43
CA ALA A 321 26.21 9.52 29.53
C ALA A 321 26.33 8.03 29.88
N TRP A 322 26.41 7.70 31.16
CA TRP A 322 26.43 6.33 31.67
C TRP A 322 25.08 5.64 31.43
N ILE A 323 23.98 6.34 31.64
CA ILE A 323 22.61 5.82 31.40
C ILE A 323 22.37 5.54 29.92
N ALA A 324 22.71 6.48 29.03
CA ALA A 324 22.54 6.30 27.59
C ALA A 324 23.40 5.14 27.07
N SER A 325 24.64 5.01 27.57
CA SER A 325 25.52 3.90 27.20
C SER A 325 24.98 2.55 27.66
N ALA A 326 24.46 2.47 28.89
CA ALA A 326 23.90 1.23 29.43
C ALA A 326 22.61 0.81 28.71
N ARG A 327 21.73 1.79 28.42
CA ARG A 327 20.52 1.56 27.62
C ARG A 327 20.85 1.10 26.20
N LEU A 328 21.90 1.65 25.59
CA LEU A 328 22.35 1.19 24.28
C LEU A 328 22.79 -0.29 24.32
N GLU A 329 23.50 -0.72 25.36
CA GLU A 329 23.90 -2.14 25.47
C GLU A 329 22.71 -3.05 25.79
N GLU A 330 21.74 -2.56 26.57
CA GLU A 330 20.48 -3.25 26.87
C GLU A 330 19.66 -3.52 25.59
N VAL A 331 19.43 -2.52 24.74
CA VAL A 331 18.69 -2.70 23.48
C VAL A 331 19.42 -3.61 22.48
N THR A 332 20.74 -3.76 22.63
CA THR A 332 21.54 -4.69 21.82
C THR A 332 21.63 -6.10 22.41
N GLY A 333 20.97 -6.35 23.54
CA GLY A 333 20.95 -7.65 24.22
C GLY A 333 22.19 -7.97 25.06
N LYS A 334 23.16 -7.04 25.19
CA LYS A 334 24.39 -7.23 25.99
C LYS A 334 24.19 -6.80 27.44
N LEU A 335 23.25 -7.46 28.13
CA LEU A 335 22.82 -7.11 29.48
C LEU A 335 23.97 -7.11 30.50
N GLN A 336 24.92 -8.04 30.39
CA GLN A 336 26.05 -8.09 31.32
C GLN A 336 27.00 -6.90 31.17
N VAL A 337 27.23 -6.44 29.93
CA VAL A 337 28.04 -5.25 29.67
C VAL A 337 27.32 -4.00 30.18
N ALA A 338 26.01 -3.91 29.97
CA ALA A 338 25.18 -2.82 30.50
C ALA A 338 25.29 -2.72 32.04
N ARG A 339 25.17 -3.86 32.74
CA ARG A 339 25.32 -3.94 34.20
C ARG A 339 26.69 -3.48 34.68
N ASN A 340 27.76 -3.95 34.03
CA ASN A 340 29.12 -3.54 34.35
C ASN A 340 29.32 -2.03 34.14
N LEU A 341 28.69 -1.46 33.11
CA LEU A 341 28.76 -0.03 32.80
C LEU A 341 27.98 0.82 33.81
N ILE A 342 26.85 0.31 34.30
CA ILE A 342 26.07 0.95 35.36
C ILE A 342 26.85 0.93 36.68
N MET A 343 27.44 -0.20 37.07
CA MET A 343 28.26 -0.30 38.29
C MET A 343 29.42 0.71 38.25
N LYS A 344 30.12 0.80 37.12
CA LYS A 344 31.17 1.80 36.91
C LYS A 344 30.63 3.23 36.93
N GLY A 345 29.45 3.46 36.36
CA GLY A 345 28.77 4.77 36.42
C GLY A 345 28.38 5.20 37.84
N THR A 346 27.98 4.26 38.70
CA THR A 346 27.63 4.54 40.10
C THR A 346 28.85 4.84 40.97
N GLU A 347 30.01 4.25 40.68
CA GLU A 347 31.28 4.56 41.35
C GLU A 347 31.77 5.97 40.95
N MET A 348 31.60 6.35 39.69
CA MET A 348 32.07 7.65 39.16
C MET A 348 31.11 8.82 39.46
N CYS A 349 29.82 8.56 39.75
CA CYS A 349 28.77 9.57 39.99
C CYS A 349 27.98 9.34 41.31
N PRO A 350 28.52 9.69 42.49
CA PRO A 350 27.88 9.35 43.78
C PRO A 350 26.73 10.29 44.25
N LYS A 351 26.52 11.47 43.67
CA LYS A 351 25.70 12.56 44.30
C LYS A 351 24.34 12.90 43.66
N VAL A 352 23.85 12.22 42.63
CA VAL A 352 22.68 12.70 41.85
C VAL A 352 21.40 11.90 42.15
N ARG A 353 20.29 12.59 42.45
CA ARG A 353 18.90 12.08 42.66
C ARG A 353 18.39 11.13 41.56
N HIS A 354 19.05 11.09 40.40
CA HIS A 354 18.76 10.17 39.30
C HIS A 354 19.33 8.75 39.49
N THR A 355 20.19 8.50 40.48
CA THR A 355 20.63 7.13 40.84
C THR A 355 19.46 6.27 41.32
N LEU A 356 18.38 6.87 41.84
CA LEU A 356 17.14 6.16 42.18
C LEU A 356 16.39 5.61 40.95
N ASN A 357 16.54 6.22 39.77
CA ASN A 357 16.03 5.66 38.51
C ASN A 357 16.93 4.56 37.92
N ILE A 358 18.17 4.45 38.40
CA ILE A 358 19.05 3.32 38.09
C ILE A 358 18.61 2.10 38.93
N CYS A 359 18.12 2.32 40.15
CA CYS A 359 17.56 1.28 41.00
C CYS A 359 16.13 0.86 40.59
N SER A 360 15.33 1.75 39.97
CA SER A 360 13.98 1.41 39.48
C SER A 360 13.97 0.42 38.31
N LEU A 361 15.12 0.20 37.66
CA LEU A 361 15.30 -0.90 36.70
C LEU A 361 15.50 -2.26 37.38
N SER A 362 15.81 -2.28 38.68
CA SER A 362 15.98 -3.52 39.46
C SER A 362 14.71 -3.96 40.18
N LEU A 363 13.68 -3.11 40.32
CA LEU A 363 12.41 -3.51 40.93
C LEU A 363 11.27 -2.54 40.53
N SER A 364 10.24 -3.10 39.91
CA SER A 364 8.96 -2.43 39.65
C SER A 364 8.22 -2.15 40.96
N LEU A 365 7.99 -0.88 41.34
CA LEU A 365 6.82 -0.49 42.15
C LEU A 365 6.59 1.04 42.12
N SER A 366 5.44 1.45 41.59
CA SER A 366 5.02 2.85 41.39
C SER A 366 3.70 3.15 42.12
N LEU A 367 3.74 3.30 43.45
CA LEU A 367 2.52 3.55 44.24
C LEU A 367 2.60 4.70 45.26
N THR A 368 3.71 5.43 45.35
CA THR A 368 3.89 6.50 46.38
C THR A 368 3.90 7.92 45.83
N ALA A 369 3.60 8.13 44.54
CA ALA A 369 3.61 9.45 43.92
C ALA A 369 2.24 10.16 43.89
N THR A 370 1.15 9.48 44.26
CA THR A 370 -0.22 10.01 44.14
C THR A 370 -0.73 10.72 45.39
N PHE A 371 -0.12 10.52 46.56
CA PHE A 371 -0.64 11.05 47.82
C PHE A 371 -0.30 12.54 48.06
N THR A 372 0.77 13.05 47.46
CA THR A 372 1.27 14.42 47.69
C THR A 372 0.58 15.50 46.85
N VAL A 373 -0.23 15.13 45.87
CA VAL A 373 -0.93 16.09 44.99
C VAL A 373 -2.24 16.60 45.62
N SER A 374 -2.74 15.97 46.68
CA SER A 374 -4.09 16.24 47.19
C SER A 374 -4.23 17.44 48.14
N GLN A 375 -3.16 18.21 48.42
CA GLN A 375 -3.17 19.22 49.49
C GLN A 375 -3.18 20.68 49.01
N HIS A 376 -3.23 20.97 47.71
CA HIS A 376 -3.26 22.35 47.19
C HIS A 376 -4.19 22.47 45.98
N CYS A 377 -5.46 22.85 46.19
CA CYS A 377 -6.26 23.54 45.17
C CYS A 377 -7.54 24.13 45.78
N SER A 378 -7.52 25.45 45.96
CA SER A 378 -8.68 26.28 46.31
C SER A 378 -9.32 26.80 45.02
N CYS A 379 -10.65 26.65 44.93
CA CYS A 379 -11.58 27.49 44.17
C CYS A 379 -11.27 27.79 42.69
N ASP A 380 -11.81 26.98 41.77
CA ASP A 380 -12.15 27.44 40.42
C ASP A 380 -13.47 26.77 39.95
N LEU A 381 -14.34 27.55 39.30
CA LEU A 381 -15.62 27.09 38.73
C LEU A 381 -15.42 25.99 37.68
N LEU A 382 -14.25 26.00 37.02
CA LEU A 382 -13.83 25.03 36.02
C LEU A 382 -13.43 23.69 36.64
N THR A 383 -12.73 23.72 37.79
CA THR A 383 -12.35 22.51 38.55
C THR A 383 -13.56 21.85 39.17
N CYS A 384 -14.58 22.59 39.63
CA CYS A 384 -15.84 22.00 40.06
C CYS A 384 -16.57 21.26 38.92
N ILE A 385 -16.66 21.85 37.73
CA ILE A 385 -17.30 21.20 36.57
C ILE A 385 -16.47 20.00 36.06
N GLN A 386 -15.13 20.10 36.07
CA GLN A 386 -14.24 18.99 35.76
C GLN A 386 -14.29 17.88 36.81
N GLN A 387 -14.38 18.21 38.11
CA GLN A 387 -14.59 17.24 39.19
C GLN A 387 -15.97 16.58 39.12
N ILE A 388 -17.02 17.28 38.68
CA ILE A 388 -18.33 16.69 38.44
C ILE A 388 -18.27 15.69 37.27
N LYS A 389 -17.64 16.05 36.14
CA LYS A 389 -17.41 15.12 35.01
C LYS A 389 -16.54 13.93 35.40
N PHE A 390 -15.51 14.15 36.22
CA PHE A 390 -14.61 13.11 36.73
C PHE A 390 -15.32 12.18 37.72
N SER A 391 -16.14 12.71 38.63
CA SER A 391 -16.94 11.93 39.59
C SER A 391 -18.18 11.26 38.99
N ILE A 392 -18.68 11.69 37.82
CA ILE A 392 -19.67 10.91 37.06
C ILE A 392 -19.03 9.62 36.49
N SER A 393 -17.71 9.66 36.23
CA SER A 393 -16.95 8.55 35.65
C SER A 393 -16.46 7.55 36.71
N PHE A 394 -16.31 7.98 37.96
CA PHE A 394 -15.93 7.14 39.09
C PHE A 394 -17.13 6.95 40.02
N THR A 395 -17.57 5.70 40.19
CA THR A 395 -18.77 5.27 40.91
C THR A 395 -18.77 5.64 42.40
N LEU A 396 -18.91 6.92 42.74
CA LEU A 396 -19.07 7.40 44.12
C LEU A 396 -20.39 8.19 44.18
N ARG A 397 -21.47 7.43 44.38
CA ARG A 397 -22.86 7.87 44.22
C ARG A 397 -23.32 8.87 45.28
N GLU A 398 -22.82 8.77 46.50
CA GLU A 398 -23.20 9.63 47.64
C GLU A 398 -22.51 11.00 47.63
N SER A 399 -21.27 11.09 47.14
CA SER A 399 -20.54 12.36 47.06
C SER A 399 -21.11 13.28 45.97
N LEU A 400 -21.67 12.70 44.90
CA LEU A 400 -22.32 13.44 43.81
C LEU A 400 -23.58 14.17 44.29
N GLU A 401 -24.36 13.57 45.21
CA GLU A 401 -25.59 14.19 45.73
C GLU A 401 -25.29 15.41 46.60
N ALA A 402 -24.33 15.29 47.52
CA ALA A 402 -23.90 16.40 48.37
C ALA A 402 -23.29 17.54 47.53
N LEU A 403 -22.56 17.19 46.47
CA LEU A 403 -21.99 18.16 45.53
C LEU A 403 -23.07 18.87 44.71
N LEU A 404 -24.09 18.15 44.22
CA LEU A 404 -25.20 18.72 43.46
C LEU A 404 -26.08 19.62 44.34
N GLN A 405 -26.34 19.25 45.59
CA GLN A 405 -27.08 20.11 46.54
C GLN A 405 -26.33 21.41 46.83
N ARG A 406 -25.00 21.35 47.02
CA ARG A 406 -24.16 22.55 47.16
C ARG A 406 -24.14 23.38 45.89
N ALA A 407 -23.99 22.73 44.73
CA ALA A 407 -23.94 23.42 43.44
C ALA A 407 -25.24 24.16 43.13
N VAL A 408 -26.39 23.55 43.44
CA VAL A 408 -27.71 24.14 43.30
C VAL A 408 -27.93 25.33 44.24
N ALA A 409 -27.43 25.26 45.48
CA ALA A 409 -27.51 26.36 46.44
C ALA A 409 -26.70 27.59 45.99
N HIS A 410 -25.53 27.36 45.37
CA HIS A 410 -24.67 28.44 44.87
C HIS A 410 -25.06 28.95 43.48
N CYS A 411 -25.64 28.10 42.62
CA CYS A 411 -25.98 28.43 41.23
C CYS A 411 -27.44 28.08 40.88
N PRO A 412 -28.44 28.86 41.37
CA PRO A 412 -29.86 28.54 41.18
C PRO A 412 -30.35 28.68 39.72
N LYS A 413 -29.69 29.53 38.92
CA LYS A 413 -30.06 29.78 37.51
C LYS A 413 -29.59 28.69 36.54
N ALA A 414 -28.73 27.77 36.98
CA ALA A 414 -28.16 26.73 36.12
C ALA A 414 -29.11 25.53 36.01
N GLU A 415 -29.93 25.52 34.95
CA GLU A 415 -30.97 24.50 34.70
C GLU A 415 -30.40 23.08 34.59
N VAL A 416 -29.23 22.93 33.97
CA VAL A 416 -28.59 21.63 33.74
C VAL A 416 -28.23 20.93 35.05
N LEU A 417 -27.87 21.68 36.11
CA LEU A 417 -27.56 21.12 37.43
C LEU A 417 -28.81 20.58 38.11
N TRP A 418 -29.94 21.30 38.01
CA TRP A 418 -31.23 20.82 38.51
C TRP A 418 -31.69 19.55 37.80
N LEU A 419 -31.51 19.47 36.48
CA LEU A 419 -31.83 18.28 35.69
C LEU A 419 -30.94 17.09 36.05
N MET A 420 -29.64 17.31 36.29
CA MET A 420 -28.73 16.26 36.76
C MET A 420 -29.11 15.77 38.17
N GLY A 421 -29.45 16.67 39.08
CA GLY A 421 -29.92 16.32 40.43
C GLY A 421 -31.24 15.55 40.44
N ALA A 422 -32.19 15.96 39.59
CA ALA A 422 -33.44 15.22 39.43
C ALA A 422 -33.19 13.83 38.81
N LYS A 423 -32.32 13.73 37.80
CA LYS A 423 -31.99 12.45 37.15
C LYS A 423 -31.26 11.49 38.10
N SER A 424 -30.33 11.98 38.92
CA SER A 424 -29.61 11.11 39.87
C SER A 424 -30.53 10.51 40.93
N LYS A 425 -31.40 11.31 41.53
CA LYS A 425 -32.42 10.85 42.49
C LYS A 425 -33.43 9.90 41.86
N TRP A 426 -33.79 10.17 40.61
CA TRP A 426 -34.66 9.30 39.86
C TRP A 426 -34.01 7.93 39.54
N LEU A 427 -32.75 7.90 39.13
CA LEU A 427 -31.99 6.64 38.96
C LEU A 427 -31.75 5.91 40.27
N ALA A 428 -31.77 6.61 41.41
CA ALA A 428 -31.75 6.02 42.75
C ALA A 428 -33.10 5.41 43.16
N GLY A 429 -34.16 5.58 42.35
CA GLY A 429 -35.50 5.06 42.62
C GLY A 429 -36.37 5.98 43.48
N ASP A 430 -35.83 7.10 43.98
CA ASP A 430 -36.57 8.06 44.80
C ASP A 430 -37.29 9.11 43.93
N VAL A 431 -38.47 8.71 43.45
CA VAL A 431 -39.34 9.56 42.63
C VAL A 431 -39.88 10.78 43.41
N PRO A 432 -40.36 10.64 44.67
CA PRO A 432 -40.82 11.79 45.44
C PRO A 432 -39.74 12.86 45.68
N ALA A 433 -38.51 12.47 45.99
CA ALA A 433 -37.42 13.44 46.14
C ALA A 433 -37.07 14.14 44.82
N ALA A 434 -37.07 13.41 43.69
CA ALA A 434 -36.88 14.00 42.38
C ALA A 434 -37.98 15.03 42.05
N ARG A 435 -39.25 14.76 42.42
CA ARG A 435 -40.35 15.72 42.29
C ARG A 435 -40.15 16.96 43.16
N SER A 436 -39.67 16.79 44.40
CA SER A 436 -39.37 17.91 45.30
C SER A 436 -38.27 18.81 44.73
N ILE A 437 -37.19 18.21 44.19
CA ILE A 437 -36.10 18.94 43.54
C ILE A 437 -36.61 19.70 42.30
N LEU A 438 -37.47 19.08 41.48
CA LEU A 438 -38.08 19.77 40.33
C LEU A 438 -39.06 20.88 40.76
N ALA A 439 -39.77 20.70 41.88
CA ALA A 439 -40.62 21.75 42.44
C ALA A 439 -39.80 22.97 42.92
N LEU A 440 -38.66 22.73 43.56
CA LEU A 440 -37.69 23.78 43.88
C LEU A 440 -37.11 24.43 42.62
N ALA A 441 -36.85 23.64 41.59
CA ALA A 441 -36.37 24.14 40.30
C ALA A 441 -37.41 25.06 39.62
N PHE A 442 -38.71 24.78 39.75
CA PHE A 442 -39.78 25.69 39.26
C PHE A 442 -39.86 27.01 40.03
N GLN A 443 -39.54 27.00 41.34
CA GLN A 443 -39.45 28.25 42.12
C GLN A 443 -38.25 29.09 41.69
N ALA A 444 -37.12 28.43 41.41
CA ALA A 444 -35.91 29.11 40.96
C ALA A 444 -36.02 29.63 39.52
N ASN A 445 -36.61 28.84 38.61
CA ASN A 445 -36.70 29.15 37.18
C ASN A 445 -38.12 28.86 36.63
N PRO A 446 -39.01 29.87 36.62
CA PRO A 446 -40.39 29.69 36.12
C PRO A 446 -40.52 29.50 34.59
N ASN A 447 -39.55 30.02 33.82
CA ASN A 447 -39.64 30.13 32.35
C ASN A 447 -38.93 29.00 31.59
N SER A 448 -38.29 28.07 32.28
CA SER A 448 -37.38 27.09 31.66
C SER A 448 -38.12 25.92 31.03
N GLU A 449 -38.02 25.79 29.70
CA GLU A 449 -38.66 24.70 28.96
C GLU A 449 -38.15 23.31 29.35
N GLU A 450 -36.86 23.17 29.66
CA GLU A 450 -36.23 21.86 29.89
C GLU A 450 -36.70 21.22 31.19
N ILE A 451 -36.95 22.05 32.22
CA ILE A 451 -37.45 21.61 33.53
C ILE A 451 -38.89 21.11 33.40
N TRP A 452 -39.75 21.83 32.66
CA TRP A 452 -41.11 21.37 32.36
C TRP A 452 -41.10 20.03 31.63
N LEU A 453 -40.24 19.88 30.62
CA LEU A 453 -40.13 18.63 29.87
C LEU A 453 -39.57 17.48 30.71
N ALA A 454 -38.66 17.75 31.64
CA ALA A 454 -38.12 16.75 32.56
C ALA A 454 -39.17 16.29 33.59
N ALA A 455 -39.97 17.22 34.12
CA ALA A 455 -41.09 16.89 35.01
C ALA A 455 -42.14 16.03 34.29
N VAL A 456 -42.50 16.39 33.05
CA VAL A 456 -43.42 15.58 32.24
C VAL A 456 -42.85 14.20 31.95
N LYS A 457 -41.54 14.10 31.67
CA LYS A 457 -40.86 12.81 31.50
C LYS A 457 -40.98 11.96 32.76
N LEU A 458 -40.67 12.53 33.93
CA LEU A 458 -40.75 11.83 35.21
C LEU A 458 -42.17 11.30 35.49
N GLU A 459 -43.21 12.12 35.29
CA GLU A 459 -44.59 11.67 35.52
C GLU A 459 -45.06 10.65 34.47
N SER A 460 -44.64 10.80 33.21
CA SER A 460 -44.99 9.85 32.14
C SER A 460 -44.41 8.45 32.35
N GLU A 461 -43.23 8.33 32.97
CA GLU A 461 -42.61 7.03 33.24
C GLU A 461 -43.19 6.35 34.49
N ASN A 462 -43.88 7.10 35.36
CA ASN A 462 -44.54 6.57 36.56
C ASN A 462 -46.06 6.33 36.36
N ASN A 463 -46.55 6.38 35.12
CA ASN A 463 -47.96 6.20 34.75
C ASN A 463 -48.95 7.25 35.31
N GLU A 464 -48.47 8.39 35.84
CA GLU A 464 -49.30 9.48 36.37
C GLU A 464 -49.69 10.47 35.27
N TYR A 465 -50.42 9.99 34.27
CA TYR A 465 -50.70 10.70 33.02
C TYR A 465 -51.59 11.94 33.21
N GLU A 466 -52.53 11.92 34.16
CA GLU A 466 -53.40 13.06 34.44
C GLU A 466 -52.64 14.25 35.00
N ARG A 467 -51.69 13.99 35.91
CA ARG A 467 -50.80 15.02 36.44
C ARG A 467 -49.89 15.56 35.34
N ALA A 468 -49.38 14.70 34.47
CA ALA A 468 -48.61 15.09 33.30
C ALA A 468 -49.41 16.00 32.34
N ARG A 469 -50.70 15.70 32.10
CA ARG A 469 -51.62 16.57 31.31
C ARG A 469 -51.77 17.96 31.92
N ARG A 470 -52.03 18.04 33.24
CA ARG A 470 -52.15 19.33 33.95
C ARG A 470 -50.85 20.13 33.91
N LEU A 471 -49.71 19.46 34.10
CA LEU A 471 -48.38 20.08 33.99
C LEU A 471 -48.12 20.59 32.56
N LEU A 472 -48.51 19.83 31.52
CA LEU A 472 -48.39 20.27 30.14
C LEU A 472 -49.34 21.40 29.76
N ALA A 473 -50.54 21.46 30.33
CA ALA A 473 -51.45 22.59 30.15
C ALA A 473 -50.87 23.86 30.76
N LYS A 474 -50.29 23.75 31.97
CA LYS A 474 -49.56 24.86 32.62
C LYS A 474 -48.28 25.25 31.87
N ALA A 475 -47.58 24.28 31.30
CA ALA A 475 -46.41 24.54 30.47
C ALA A 475 -46.80 25.25 29.16
N ARG A 476 -47.94 24.90 28.55
CA ARG A 476 -48.48 25.60 27.37
C ARG A 476 -48.81 27.07 27.64
N SER A 477 -49.31 27.41 28.84
CA SER A 477 -49.59 28.80 29.20
C SER A 477 -48.33 29.57 29.63
N SER A 478 -47.38 28.91 30.29
CA SER A 478 -46.18 29.57 30.86
C SER A 478 -45.02 29.67 29.88
N ALA A 479 -44.79 28.62 29.07
CA ALA A 479 -43.69 28.50 28.14
C ALA A 479 -44.19 27.79 26.87
N ALA A 480 -44.94 28.53 26.06
CA ALA A 480 -45.40 28.08 24.75
C ALA A 480 -44.19 27.95 23.80
N THR A 481 -43.57 26.78 23.77
CA THR A 481 -42.58 26.40 22.75
C THR A 481 -43.12 25.21 21.95
N ALA A 482 -42.81 25.16 20.64
CA ALA A 482 -43.15 24.05 19.76
C ALA A 482 -42.75 22.67 20.33
N ARG A 483 -41.66 22.60 21.12
CA ARG A 483 -41.17 21.39 21.80
C ARG A 483 -42.10 20.92 22.93
N VAL A 484 -42.77 21.83 23.64
CA VAL A 484 -43.77 21.52 24.67
C VAL A 484 -45.04 20.98 24.01
N PHE A 485 -45.52 21.64 22.94
CA PHE A 485 -46.64 21.15 22.13
C PHE A 485 -46.36 19.76 21.56
N MET A 486 -45.17 19.55 20.99
CA MET A 486 -44.71 18.25 20.51
C MET A 486 -44.83 17.15 21.58
N LYS A 487 -44.48 17.45 22.83
CA LYS A 487 -44.56 16.49 23.94
C LYS A 487 -45.99 16.28 24.42
N SER A 488 -46.82 17.31 24.38
CA SER A 488 -48.25 17.20 24.64
C SER A 488 -48.96 16.32 23.63
N ILE A 489 -48.70 16.52 22.33
CA ILE A 489 -49.23 15.69 21.25
C ILE A 489 -48.79 14.24 21.45
N LYS A 490 -47.50 14.01 21.73
CA LYS A 490 -47.00 12.66 22.02
C LYS A 490 -47.69 11.99 23.21
N LEU A 491 -48.03 12.74 24.26
CA LEU A 491 -48.71 12.19 25.43
C LEU A 491 -50.10 11.69 25.06
N GLU A 492 -50.91 12.52 24.40
CA GLU A 492 -52.25 12.12 23.95
C GLU A 492 -52.19 10.97 22.94
N TRP A 493 -51.15 10.97 22.10
CA TRP A 493 -50.92 9.91 21.12
C TRP A 493 -50.59 8.56 21.75
N VAL A 494 -49.77 8.54 22.81
CA VAL A 494 -49.48 7.31 23.59
C VAL A 494 -50.72 6.80 24.32
N LEU A 495 -51.59 7.71 24.78
CA LEU A 495 -52.84 7.37 25.46
C LEU A 495 -53.94 6.90 24.49
N GLY A 496 -53.69 6.93 23.17
CA GLY A 496 -54.64 6.47 22.15
C GLY A 496 -55.75 7.47 21.81
N ASN A 497 -55.69 8.69 22.37
CA ASN A 497 -56.66 9.75 22.07
C ASN A 497 -56.28 10.46 20.76
N ILE A 498 -56.59 9.82 19.64
CA ILE A 498 -56.19 10.27 18.29
C ILE A 498 -56.82 11.63 17.94
N ASP A 499 -58.11 11.83 18.21
CA ASP A 499 -58.82 13.05 17.84
C ASP A 499 -58.28 14.29 18.57
N ALA A 500 -58.12 14.19 19.89
CA ALA A 500 -57.51 15.25 20.70
C ALA A 500 -56.05 15.51 20.28
N ALA A 501 -55.31 14.48 19.88
CA ALA A 501 -53.95 14.64 19.36
C ALA A 501 -53.94 15.39 18.01
N GLN A 502 -54.90 15.13 17.12
CA GLN A 502 -55.07 15.87 15.86
C GLN A 502 -55.41 17.34 16.11
N GLU A 503 -56.36 17.64 16.99
CA GLU A 503 -56.71 19.00 17.37
C GLU A 503 -55.49 19.75 17.91
N LEU A 504 -54.78 19.19 18.88
CA LEU A 504 -53.55 19.77 19.43
C LEU A 504 -52.45 19.94 18.38
N CYS A 505 -52.35 19.01 17.42
CA CYS A 505 -51.46 19.15 16.27
C CYS A 505 -51.83 20.36 15.40
N THR A 506 -53.10 20.54 15.09
CA THR A 506 -53.56 21.67 14.27
C THR A 506 -53.40 23.01 14.99
N GLU A 507 -53.68 23.08 16.29
CA GLU A 507 -53.43 24.25 17.13
C GLU A 507 -51.95 24.60 17.18
N ALA A 508 -51.10 23.59 17.42
CA ALA A 508 -49.66 23.78 17.46
C ALA A 508 -49.10 24.24 16.11
N LEU A 509 -49.64 23.75 14.99
CA LEU A 509 -49.25 24.18 13.65
C LEU A 509 -49.72 25.59 13.32
N ARG A 510 -50.89 26.03 13.80
CA ARG A 510 -51.32 27.43 13.66
C ARG A 510 -50.36 28.40 14.36
N LEU A 511 -49.80 28.00 15.49
CA LEU A 511 -48.83 28.80 16.24
C LEU A 511 -47.40 28.68 15.69
N TYR A 512 -46.99 27.50 15.24
CA TYR A 512 -45.61 27.18 14.86
C TYR A 512 -45.52 26.46 13.50
N GLU A 513 -45.90 27.15 12.43
CA GLU A 513 -45.87 26.61 11.07
C GLU A 513 -44.46 26.17 10.60
N ASN A 514 -43.42 26.86 11.09
CA ASN A 514 -42.02 26.67 10.68
C ASN A 514 -41.35 25.43 11.31
N PHE A 515 -42.03 24.71 12.21
CA PHE A 515 -41.42 23.58 12.92
C PHE A 515 -41.78 22.24 12.25
N PRO A 516 -40.83 21.57 11.56
CA PRO A 516 -41.12 20.42 10.70
C PRO A 516 -41.59 19.17 11.47
N LYS A 517 -41.18 19.01 12.73
CA LYS A 517 -41.48 17.81 13.51
C LYS A 517 -42.95 17.71 13.92
N LEU A 518 -43.66 18.83 14.00
CA LEU A 518 -45.12 18.86 14.19
C LEU A 518 -45.83 18.31 12.95
N TRP A 519 -45.39 18.69 11.75
CA TRP A 519 -45.88 18.11 10.49
C TRP A 519 -45.60 16.62 10.38
N MET A 520 -44.43 16.17 10.83
CA MET A 520 -44.10 14.74 10.91
C MET A 520 -45.10 13.98 11.80
N MET A 521 -45.38 14.51 13.00
CA MET A 521 -46.34 13.90 13.93
C MET A 521 -47.74 13.88 13.37
N LYS A 522 -48.21 15.00 12.81
CA LYS A 522 -49.53 15.07 12.19
C LYS A 522 -49.68 13.98 11.12
N GLY A 523 -48.74 13.88 10.17
CA GLY A 523 -48.83 12.84 9.15
C GLY A 523 -48.71 11.42 9.70
N GLN A 524 -47.94 11.18 10.76
CA GLN A 524 -47.86 9.85 11.39
C GLN A 524 -49.13 9.48 12.16
N ILE A 525 -49.82 10.45 12.77
CA ILE A 525 -51.12 10.26 13.41
C ILE A 525 -52.15 9.90 12.33
N GLU A 526 -52.17 10.64 11.20
CA GLU A 526 -53.06 10.32 10.07
C GLU A 526 -52.74 8.97 9.41
N GLU A 527 -51.45 8.57 9.35
CA GLU A 527 -51.05 7.22 8.90
C GLU A 527 -51.63 6.12 9.79
N GLN A 528 -51.74 6.37 11.11
CA GLN A 528 -52.36 5.43 12.05
C GLN A 528 -53.89 5.43 11.98
N SER A 529 -54.49 6.58 11.65
CA SER A 529 -55.91 6.71 11.36
C SER A 529 -56.32 6.11 10.00
N GLU A 530 -55.40 5.43 9.30
CA GLU A 530 -55.55 4.85 7.95
C GLU A 530 -55.91 5.86 6.84
N ASN A 531 -55.88 7.16 7.13
CA ASN A 531 -56.19 8.24 6.19
C ASN A 531 -54.95 8.66 5.39
N MET A 532 -54.54 7.81 4.44
CA MET A 532 -53.30 8.01 3.65
C MET A 532 -53.30 9.31 2.82
N ASP A 533 -54.46 9.79 2.38
CA ASP A 533 -54.56 11.01 1.57
C ASP A 533 -54.38 12.28 2.42
N LEU A 534 -54.97 12.32 3.62
CA LEU A 534 -54.75 13.41 4.58
C LEU A 534 -53.31 13.43 5.09
N ALA A 535 -52.70 12.25 5.29
CA ALA A 535 -51.28 12.14 5.62
C ALA A 535 -50.39 12.74 4.51
N ARG A 536 -50.69 12.43 3.24
CA ARG A 536 -49.99 12.99 2.07
C ARG A 536 -50.17 14.51 1.99
N GLU A 537 -51.36 15.02 2.27
CA GLU A 537 -51.60 16.46 2.31
C GLU A 537 -50.80 17.12 3.43
N ALA A 538 -50.84 16.58 4.65
CA ALA A 538 -50.10 17.10 5.80
C ALA A 538 -48.59 17.16 5.52
N TYR A 539 -48.01 16.12 4.91
CA TYR A 539 -46.60 16.12 4.52
C TYR A 539 -46.30 17.12 3.39
N ASN A 540 -47.16 17.24 2.37
CA ASN A 540 -46.96 18.23 1.31
C ASN A 540 -47.08 19.67 1.80
N GLN A 541 -48.04 19.97 2.67
CA GLN A 541 -48.16 21.27 3.33
C GLN A 541 -46.91 21.56 4.17
N GLY A 542 -46.46 20.58 4.95
CA GLY A 542 -45.24 20.68 5.74
C GLY A 542 -44.00 20.92 4.87
N LEU A 543 -43.86 20.28 3.72
CA LEU A 543 -42.73 20.48 2.80
C LEU A 543 -42.78 21.82 2.07
N LYS A 544 -43.98 22.36 1.84
CA LYS A 544 -44.15 23.69 1.24
C LYS A 544 -43.70 24.80 2.20
N LYS A 545 -43.95 24.61 3.50
CA LYS A 545 -43.56 25.52 4.58
C LYS A 545 -42.11 25.31 5.04
N CYS A 546 -41.68 24.05 5.15
CA CYS A 546 -40.37 23.62 5.65
C CYS A 546 -39.60 22.79 4.61
N PRO A 547 -39.09 23.41 3.53
CA PRO A 547 -38.44 22.70 2.43
C PRO A 547 -37.08 22.06 2.79
N HIS A 548 -36.42 22.56 3.84
CA HIS A 548 -35.08 22.13 4.25
C HIS A 548 -35.05 20.99 5.29
N SER A 549 -36.18 20.35 5.58
CA SER A 549 -36.22 19.28 6.58
C SER A 549 -36.11 17.90 5.91
N MET A 550 -34.96 17.22 6.08
CA MET A 550 -34.71 15.91 5.43
C MET A 550 -35.69 14.84 5.90
N PRO A 551 -35.96 14.66 7.22
CA PRO A 551 -36.81 13.56 7.68
C PRO A 551 -38.25 13.63 7.18
N LEU A 552 -38.74 14.83 6.84
CA LEU A 552 -40.07 15.03 6.30
C LEU A 552 -40.17 14.53 4.84
N TRP A 553 -39.13 14.79 4.03
CA TRP A 553 -39.00 14.22 2.68
C TRP A 553 -38.90 12.69 2.73
N LEU A 554 -38.17 12.14 3.69
CA LEU A 554 -38.05 10.68 3.88
C LEU A 554 -39.39 10.04 4.24
N LEU A 555 -40.16 10.64 5.17
CA LEU A 555 -41.50 10.14 5.53
C LEU A 555 -42.44 10.18 4.34
N LEU A 556 -42.49 11.28 3.58
CA LEU A 556 -43.34 11.36 2.40
C LEU A 556 -42.94 10.32 1.33
N SER A 557 -41.64 10.13 1.09
CA SER A 557 -41.15 9.10 0.17
C SER A 557 -41.57 7.69 0.61
N ARG A 558 -41.45 7.38 1.90
CA ARG A 558 -41.83 6.07 2.46
C ARG A 558 -43.34 5.85 2.44
N LEU A 559 -44.14 6.90 2.65
CA LEU A 559 -45.60 6.85 2.51
C LEU A 559 -45.99 6.47 1.08
N GLU A 560 -45.43 7.15 0.07
CA GLU A 560 -45.74 6.88 -1.33
C GLU A 560 -45.21 5.51 -1.79
N GLU A 561 -44.10 5.03 -1.20
CA GLU A 561 -43.62 3.66 -1.37
C GLU A 561 -44.62 2.64 -0.82
N ARG A 562 -45.17 2.86 0.40
CA ARG A 562 -46.19 1.97 0.99
C ARG A 562 -47.49 1.95 0.19
N VAL A 563 -47.88 3.09 -0.40
CA VAL A 563 -49.04 3.20 -1.30
C VAL A 563 -48.78 2.52 -2.66
N GLY A 564 -47.52 2.18 -2.98
CA GLY A 564 -47.13 1.48 -4.19
C GLY A 564 -46.83 2.39 -5.39
N GLN A 565 -46.87 3.72 -5.23
CA GLN A 565 -46.60 4.69 -6.29
C GLN A 565 -45.12 5.06 -6.35
N LEU A 566 -44.30 4.11 -6.81
CA LEU A 566 -42.85 4.20 -6.79
C LEU A 566 -42.29 5.33 -7.68
N THR A 567 -42.93 5.61 -8.82
CA THR A 567 -42.56 6.72 -9.73
C THR A 567 -42.72 8.09 -9.06
N ARG A 568 -43.79 8.25 -8.27
CA ARG A 568 -44.07 9.45 -7.51
C ARG A 568 -43.07 9.62 -6.36
N ALA A 569 -42.74 8.54 -5.67
CA ALA A 569 -41.70 8.53 -4.64
C ALA A 569 -40.33 8.97 -5.20
N ARG A 570 -39.93 8.47 -6.38
CA ARG A 570 -38.72 8.94 -7.10
C ARG A 570 -38.75 10.43 -7.38
N ALA A 571 -39.87 10.93 -7.91
CA ALA A 571 -40.03 12.36 -8.23
C ALA A 571 -39.96 13.24 -6.97
N ILE A 572 -40.50 12.77 -5.84
CA ILE A 572 -40.42 13.45 -4.56
C ILE A 572 -38.99 13.49 -4.05
N LEU A 573 -38.26 12.36 -4.10
CA LEU A 573 -36.85 12.32 -3.71
C LEU A 573 -35.97 13.17 -4.64
N GLU A 574 -36.24 13.21 -5.94
CA GLU A 574 -35.53 14.09 -6.87
C GLU A 574 -35.79 15.57 -6.59
N LYS A 575 -37.04 15.93 -6.33
CA LYS A 575 -37.40 17.28 -5.86
C LYS A 575 -36.71 17.62 -4.53
N SER A 576 -36.60 16.65 -3.62
CA SER A 576 -35.92 16.84 -2.34
C SER A 576 -34.43 17.11 -2.51
N ARG A 577 -33.76 16.41 -3.44
CA ARG A 577 -32.34 16.63 -3.78
C ARG A 577 -32.12 17.99 -4.44
N LEU A 578 -33.03 18.42 -5.34
CA LEU A 578 -32.93 19.75 -5.94
C LEU A 578 -33.05 20.87 -4.89
N LYS A 579 -33.92 20.68 -3.89
CA LYS A 579 -34.10 21.64 -2.80
C LYS A 579 -32.99 21.58 -1.76
N ASN A 580 -32.37 20.41 -1.56
CA ASN A 580 -31.29 20.18 -0.60
C ASN A 580 -30.13 19.39 -1.25
N PRO A 581 -29.28 20.07 -2.05
CA PRO A 581 -28.28 19.39 -2.90
C PRO A 581 -27.14 18.67 -2.18
N GLN A 582 -26.94 18.89 -0.88
CA GLN A 582 -25.81 18.32 -0.12
C GLN A 582 -26.23 17.40 1.02
N ALA A 583 -27.47 16.90 1.01
CA ALA A 583 -27.96 16.05 2.07
C ALA A 583 -27.73 14.56 1.77
N PRO A 584 -26.83 13.87 2.50
CA PRO A 584 -26.52 12.47 2.24
C PRO A 584 -27.67 11.51 2.58
N GLU A 585 -28.53 11.87 3.55
CA GLU A 585 -29.69 11.06 3.94
C GLU A 585 -30.70 10.89 2.79
N LEU A 586 -30.91 11.95 1.99
CA LEU A 586 -31.83 11.92 0.84
C LEU A 586 -31.27 11.06 -0.30
N TRP A 587 -29.96 11.18 -0.54
CA TRP A 587 -29.25 10.33 -1.49
C TRP A 587 -29.34 8.87 -1.08
N LEU A 588 -29.10 8.56 0.19
CA LEU A 588 -29.18 7.21 0.72
C LEU A 588 -30.59 6.61 0.58
N GLU A 589 -31.65 7.34 0.91
CA GLU A 589 -33.01 6.82 0.73
C GLU A 589 -33.34 6.60 -0.75
N SER A 590 -32.86 7.46 -1.65
CA SER A 590 -33.06 7.24 -3.09
C SER A 590 -32.36 5.97 -3.58
N VAL A 591 -31.15 5.69 -3.09
CA VAL A 591 -30.44 4.46 -3.41
C VAL A 591 -31.17 3.25 -2.83
N ARG A 592 -31.65 3.33 -1.59
CA ARG A 592 -32.42 2.25 -0.95
C ARG A 592 -33.76 1.99 -1.63
N LEU A 593 -34.45 3.03 -2.09
CA LEU A 593 -35.70 2.90 -2.83
C LEU A 593 -35.49 2.10 -4.13
N GLU A 594 -34.45 2.42 -4.91
CA GLU A 594 -34.13 1.65 -6.12
C GLU A 594 -33.67 0.22 -5.80
N TYR A 595 -32.94 0.04 -4.69
CA TYR A 595 -32.53 -1.28 -4.24
C TYR A 595 -33.73 -2.15 -3.83
N ARG A 596 -34.71 -1.59 -3.08
CA ARG A 596 -35.98 -2.26 -2.72
C ARG A 596 -36.83 -2.57 -3.95
N ALA A 597 -36.79 -1.71 -4.96
CA ALA A 597 -37.45 -1.92 -6.26
C ALA A 597 -36.80 -3.05 -7.10
N GLY A 598 -35.64 -3.57 -6.69
CA GLY A 598 -34.87 -4.58 -7.42
C GLY A 598 -33.93 -4.05 -8.51
N LEU A 599 -33.87 -2.72 -8.71
CA LEU A 599 -33.07 -2.07 -9.75
C LEU A 599 -31.64 -1.77 -9.25
N LYS A 600 -30.88 -2.85 -8.98
CA LYS A 600 -29.53 -2.76 -8.40
C LYS A 600 -28.54 -1.93 -9.23
N ASN A 601 -28.64 -1.98 -10.56
CA ASN A 601 -27.76 -1.23 -11.45
C ASN A 601 -27.98 0.28 -11.30
N ILE A 602 -29.24 0.71 -11.29
CA ILE A 602 -29.60 2.13 -11.11
C ILE A 602 -29.20 2.58 -9.71
N SER A 603 -29.45 1.76 -8.69
CA SER A 603 -28.99 1.98 -7.31
C SER A 603 -27.48 2.24 -7.23
N ASN A 604 -26.65 1.42 -7.89
CA ASN A 604 -25.19 1.63 -7.92
C ASN A 604 -24.79 2.90 -8.67
N THR A 605 -25.46 3.24 -9.78
CA THR A 605 -25.19 4.50 -10.49
C THR A 605 -25.57 5.73 -9.66
N LEU A 606 -26.69 5.68 -8.93
CA LEU A 606 -27.11 6.74 -8.02
C LEU A 606 -26.15 6.86 -6.83
N MET A 607 -25.66 5.74 -6.29
CA MET A 607 -24.64 5.76 -5.24
C MET A 607 -23.34 6.39 -5.72
N ALA A 608 -22.91 6.09 -6.95
CA ALA A 608 -21.73 6.74 -7.54
C ALA A 608 -21.91 8.26 -7.66
N LYS A 609 -23.09 8.73 -8.09
CA LYS A 609 -23.42 10.17 -8.13
C LYS A 609 -23.45 10.78 -6.72
N ALA A 610 -24.04 10.09 -5.75
CA ALA A 610 -24.10 10.54 -4.36
C ALA A 610 -22.69 10.73 -3.76
N LEU A 611 -21.76 9.82 -4.03
CA LEU A 611 -20.37 9.92 -3.57
C LEU A 611 -19.56 11.01 -4.32
N GLN A 612 -19.96 11.39 -5.53
CA GLN A 612 -19.36 12.52 -6.24
C GLN A 612 -19.75 13.85 -5.59
N GLU A 613 -21.01 14.01 -5.21
CA GLU A 613 -21.50 15.23 -4.55
C GLU A 613 -21.10 15.31 -3.07
N CYS A 614 -21.13 14.17 -2.37
CA CYS A 614 -20.84 14.08 -0.93
C CYS A 614 -19.78 13.00 -0.64
N PRO A 615 -18.49 13.28 -0.92
CA PRO A 615 -17.43 12.28 -0.76
C PRO A 615 -17.06 11.97 0.69
N ASN A 616 -17.43 12.83 1.64
CA ASN A 616 -17.04 12.70 3.06
C ASN A 616 -18.20 12.21 3.95
N SER A 617 -19.29 11.71 3.36
CA SER A 617 -20.44 11.22 4.14
C SER A 617 -20.27 9.75 4.52
N GLY A 618 -20.14 9.46 5.80
CA GLY A 618 -19.99 8.09 6.27
C GLY A 618 -21.22 7.21 6.07
N VAL A 619 -22.43 7.77 6.10
CA VAL A 619 -23.66 6.99 5.89
C VAL A 619 -23.78 6.48 4.45
N LEU A 620 -23.38 7.30 3.47
CA LEU A 620 -23.32 6.88 2.06
C LEU A 620 -22.25 5.82 1.82
N TRP A 621 -21.06 6.00 2.39
CA TRP A 621 -19.99 5.01 2.29
C TRP A 621 -20.36 3.67 2.95
N ALA A 622 -21.04 3.70 4.10
CA ALA A 622 -21.52 2.50 4.77
C ALA A 622 -22.46 1.69 3.86
N GLU A 623 -23.42 2.34 3.20
CA GLU A 623 -24.34 1.70 2.26
C GLU A 623 -23.61 1.26 0.97
N ALA A 624 -22.67 2.07 0.45
CA ALA A 624 -21.86 1.73 -0.71
C ALA A 624 -21.07 0.43 -0.51
N VAL A 625 -20.54 0.18 0.69
CA VAL A 625 -19.84 -1.08 1.02
C VAL A 625 -20.77 -2.29 0.89
N PHE A 626 -22.06 -2.18 1.23
CA PHE A 626 -22.99 -3.31 1.11
C PHE A 626 -23.56 -3.52 -0.29
N LEU A 627 -23.67 -2.44 -1.08
CA LEU A 627 -24.11 -2.47 -2.46
C LEU A 627 -23.11 -3.16 -3.40
N GLU A 628 -21.81 -3.07 -3.11
CA GLU A 628 -20.76 -3.75 -3.87
C GLU A 628 -20.82 -5.28 -3.67
N ALA A 629 -20.32 -6.00 -4.67
CA ALA A 629 -20.20 -7.46 -4.62
C ALA A 629 -19.25 -7.88 -3.48
N ARG A 630 -19.54 -9.05 -2.85
CA ARG A 630 -18.83 -9.54 -1.65
C ARG A 630 -17.29 -9.42 -1.70
N PRO A 631 -16.58 -9.79 -2.78
CA PRO A 631 -15.11 -9.68 -2.82
C PRO A 631 -14.58 -8.23 -2.82
N GLN A 632 -15.35 -7.30 -3.40
CA GLN A 632 -14.97 -5.89 -3.57
C GLN A 632 -15.28 -5.05 -2.32
N ARG A 633 -16.10 -5.56 -1.39
CA ARG A 633 -16.46 -4.86 -0.15
C ARG A 633 -15.24 -4.47 0.67
N LYS A 634 -14.20 -5.33 0.71
CA LYS A 634 -12.98 -5.07 1.49
C LYS A 634 -12.23 -3.84 0.96
N THR A 635 -11.98 -3.75 -0.35
CA THR A 635 -11.30 -2.58 -0.93
C THR A 635 -12.14 -1.33 -0.79
N LYS A 636 -13.46 -1.42 -1.05
CA LYS A 636 -14.39 -0.29 -0.86
C LYS A 636 -14.43 0.21 0.58
N SER A 637 -14.35 -0.68 1.56
CA SER A 637 -14.31 -0.32 2.98
C SER A 637 -13.01 0.38 3.38
N VAL A 638 -11.89 0.03 2.75
CA VAL A 638 -10.61 0.74 2.95
C VAL A 638 -10.67 2.13 2.32
N ASP A 639 -11.27 2.27 1.13
CA ASP A 639 -11.51 3.57 0.52
C ASP A 639 -12.44 4.43 1.38
N ALA A 640 -13.50 3.83 1.94
CA ALA A 640 -14.42 4.49 2.86
C ALA A 640 -13.70 4.99 4.12
N LEU A 641 -12.84 4.16 4.72
CA LEU A 641 -12.02 4.56 5.86
C LEU A 641 -11.10 5.71 5.47
N LYS A 642 -10.36 5.62 4.35
CA LYS A 642 -9.46 6.69 3.90
C LYS A 642 -10.18 8.04 3.68
N LYS A 643 -11.46 8.01 3.30
CA LYS A 643 -12.27 9.23 3.13
C LYS A 643 -12.90 9.71 4.43
N CYS A 644 -13.31 8.79 5.30
CA CYS A 644 -14.08 9.05 6.52
C CYS A 644 -13.55 8.21 7.70
N GLU A 645 -12.32 8.47 8.16
CA GLU A 645 -11.59 7.60 9.11
C GLU A 645 -12.25 7.50 10.50
N HIS A 646 -13.00 8.52 10.90
CA HIS A 646 -13.61 8.61 12.23
C HIS A 646 -15.14 8.58 12.18
N ASP A 647 -15.76 8.22 11.05
CA ASP A 647 -17.21 8.14 10.99
C ASP A 647 -17.73 6.81 11.57
N PRO A 648 -18.65 6.84 12.54
CA PRO A 648 -19.18 5.64 13.18
C PRO A 648 -19.91 4.69 12.24
N HIS A 649 -20.58 5.18 11.20
CA HIS A 649 -21.32 4.35 10.26
C HIS A 649 -20.37 3.54 9.38
N VAL A 650 -19.21 4.11 9.02
CA VAL A 650 -18.16 3.40 8.26
C VAL A 650 -17.51 2.34 9.13
N LEU A 651 -17.17 2.66 10.38
CA LEU A 651 -16.65 1.68 11.34
C LEU A 651 -17.65 0.55 11.58
N LEU A 652 -18.94 0.87 11.70
CA LEU A 652 -20.02 -0.10 11.82
C LEU A 652 -20.13 -0.99 10.57
N ALA A 653 -19.99 -0.40 9.37
CA ALA A 653 -20.00 -1.16 8.12
C ALA A 653 -18.80 -2.12 8.02
N VAL A 654 -17.61 -1.70 8.46
CA VAL A 654 -16.40 -2.53 8.55
C VAL A 654 -16.59 -3.66 9.58
N ALA A 655 -17.16 -3.36 10.75
CA ALA A 655 -17.46 -4.37 11.77
C ALA A 655 -18.45 -5.43 11.23
N LYS A 656 -19.51 -4.98 10.56
CA LYS A 656 -20.45 -5.85 9.85
C LYS A 656 -19.80 -6.65 8.71
N LEU A 657 -18.82 -6.08 8.00
CA LEU A 657 -18.05 -6.78 6.98
C LEU A 657 -17.24 -7.93 7.61
N PHE A 658 -16.48 -7.66 8.68
CA PHE A 658 -15.73 -8.71 9.38
C PHE A 658 -16.63 -9.78 9.99
N TRP A 659 -17.81 -9.39 10.47
CA TRP A 659 -18.83 -10.34 10.92
C TRP A 659 -19.33 -11.22 9.76
N SER A 660 -19.57 -10.64 8.58
CA SER A 660 -19.95 -11.40 7.37
C SER A 660 -18.84 -12.35 6.89
N GLU A 661 -17.57 -11.98 7.07
CA GLU A 661 -16.40 -12.82 6.80
C GLU A 661 -16.10 -13.84 7.92
N ARG A 662 -16.92 -13.87 8.99
CA ARG A 662 -16.77 -14.74 10.17
C ARG A 662 -15.47 -14.53 10.98
N LYS A 663 -14.82 -13.37 10.87
CA LYS A 663 -13.62 -13.02 11.64
C LYS A 663 -14.01 -12.39 12.98
N ILE A 664 -14.44 -13.23 13.94
CA ILE A 664 -15.05 -12.79 15.20
C ILE A 664 -14.15 -11.89 16.06
N THR A 665 -12.86 -12.17 16.17
CA THR A 665 -11.92 -11.41 17.02
C THR A 665 -11.75 -9.99 16.51
N LYS A 666 -11.56 -9.84 15.20
CA LYS A 666 -11.48 -8.54 14.53
C LYS A 666 -12.84 -7.83 14.56
N ALA A 667 -13.94 -8.52 14.26
CA ALA A 667 -15.27 -7.93 14.29
C ALA A 667 -15.56 -7.28 15.66
N ARG A 668 -15.24 -7.99 16.76
CA ARG A 668 -15.38 -7.46 18.12
C ARG A 668 -14.54 -6.21 18.37
N GLU A 669 -13.27 -6.21 17.95
CA GLU A 669 -12.40 -5.03 18.07
C GLU A 669 -12.99 -3.81 17.33
N TRP A 670 -13.53 -4.03 16.13
CA TRP A 670 -14.15 -2.97 15.33
C TRP A 670 -15.50 -2.51 15.89
N PHE A 671 -16.31 -3.40 16.48
CA PHE A 671 -17.51 -3.00 17.20
C PHE A 671 -17.18 -2.16 18.44
N LEU A 672 -16.22 -2.60 19.25
CA LEU A 672 -15.73 -1.82 20.41
C LEU A 672 -15.17 -0.47 19.99
N ARG A 673 -14.42 -0.41 18.87
CA ARG A 673 -13.91 0.83 18.29
C ARG A 673 -15.05 1.75 17.87
N THR A 674 -16.07 1.22 17.16
CA THR A 674 -17.23 1.99 16.71
C THR A 674 -17.95 2.65 17.89
N VAL A 675 -18.26 1.84 18.89
CA VAL A 675 -18.96 2.24 20.12
C VAL A 675 -18.14 3.25 20.94
N LYS A 676 -16.81 3.15 20.92
CA LYS A 676 -15.93 4.08 21.64
C LYS A 676 -15.84 5.45 20.96
N ILE A 677 -15.91 5.50 19.63
CA ILE A 677 -15.88 6.77 18.88
C ILE A 677 -17.20 7.53 19.09
N GLU A 678 -18.34 6.87 18.85
CA GLU A 678 -19.66 7.47 19.10
C GLU A 678 -20.56 6.51 19.87
N PRO A 679 -20.63 6.66 21.20
CA PRO A 679 -21.56 5.91 22.04
C PRO A 679 -23.04 6.25 21.78
N ASP A 680 -23.35 7.37 21.12
CA ASP A 680 -24.72 7.84 20.93
C ASP A 680 -25.45 7.15 19.74
N LEU A 681 -24.72 6.40 18.91
CA LEU A 681 -25.27 5.72 17.75
C LEU A 681 -25.90 4.36 18.14
N GLY A 682 -27.23 4.35 18.23
CA GLY A 682 -28.02 3.18 18.66
C GLY A 682 -27.94 1.97 17.73
N ASP A 683 -27.82 2.19 16.41
CA ASP A 683 -27.68 1.09 15.45
C ASP A 683 -26.38 0.29 15.71
N ALA A 684 -25.29 0.95 16.11
CA ALA A 684 -24.03 0.28 16.44
C ALA A 684 -24.20 -0.66 17.63
N TRP A 685 -24.90 -0.22 18.67
CA TRP A 685 -25.24 -1.06 19.82
C TRP A 685 -26.13 -2.23 19.43
N ALA A 686 -27.12 -2.02 18.57
CA ALA A 686 -28.02 -3.08 18.12
C ALA A 686 -27.28 -4.17 17.34
N PHE A 687 -26.41 -3.79 16.40
CA PHE A 687 -25.58 -4.77 15.68
C PHE A 687 -24.56 -5.44 16.60
N PHE A 688 -23.99 -4.71 17.56
CA PHE A 688 -23.01 -5.26 18.50
C PHE A 688 -23.65 -6.26 19.46
N TYR A 689 -24.81 -5.94 20.03
CA TYR A 689 -25.55 -6.84 20.90
C TYR A 689 -25.98 -8.11 20.14
N LYS A 690 -26.45 -7.94 18.90
CA LYS A 690 -26.79 -9.08 18.05
C LYS A 690 -25.58 -9.96 17.70
N PHE A 691 -24.42 -9.36 17.48
CA PHE A 691 -23.16 -10.08 17.26
C PHE A 691 -22.78 -10.92 18.49
N GLU A 692 -22.86 -10.36 19.70
CA GLU A 692 -22.54 -11.09 20.93
C GLU A 692 -23.60 -12.14 21.29
N LEU A 693 -24.88 -11.96 20.90
CA LEU A 693 -25.88 -13.02 21.00
C LEU A 693 -25.53 -14.24 20.12
N GLN A 694 -24.84 -14.03 18.99
CA GLN A 694 -24.48 -15.10 18.08
C GLN A 694 -23.12 -15.76 18.41
N HIS A 695 -22.16 -14.99 18.94
CA HIS A 695 -20.76 -15.40 19.05
C HIS A 695 -20.10 -15.13 20.42
N GLY A 696 -20.81 -14.50 21.36
CA GLY A 696 -20.28 -14.07 22.66
C GLY A 696 -20.71 -14.95 23.83
N THR A 697 -20.04 -14.79 24.96
CA THR A 697 -20.49 -15.34 26.26
C THR A 697 -21.59 -14.49 26.88
N GLU A 698 -22.37 -15.05 27.81
CA GLU A 698 -23.45 -14.32 28.50
C GLU A 698 -22.93 -13.06 29.21
N GLU A 699 -21.73 -13.11 29.79
CA GLU A 699 -21.08 -11.96 30.44
C GLU A 699 -20.84 -10.80 29.46
N GLN A 700 -20.41 -11.10 28.23
CA GLN A 700 -20.18 -10.09 27.18
C GLN A 700 -21.50 -9.46 26.76
N GLN A 701 -22.59 -10.23 26.68
CA GLN A 701 -23.91 -9.71 26.34
C GLN A 701 -24.41 -8.72 27.39
N GLU A 702 -24.23 -9.04 28.68
CA GLU A 702 -24.53 -8.12 29.77
C GLU A 702 -23.65 -6.88 29.73
N GLU A 703 -22.37 -7.01 29.41
CA GLU A 703 -21.46 -5.88 29.29
C GLU A 703 -21.91 -4.91 28.20
N VAL A 704 -22.30 -5.41 27.01
CA VAL A 704 -22.85 -4.57 25.93
C VAL A 704 -24.12 -3.85 26.39
N LYS A 705 -25.03 -4.57 27.07
CA LYS A 705 -26.27 -3.98 27.59
C LYS A 705 -26.01 -2.87 28.61
N LYS A 706 -25.14 -3.13 29.60
CA LYS A 706 -24.75 -2.13 30.62
C LYS A 706 -24.10 -0.90 29.98
N ARG A 707 -23.21 -1.10 29.00
CA ARG A 707 -22.57 0.02 28.31
C ARG A 707 -23.56 0.82 27.45
N CYS A 708 -24.52 0.15 26.81
CA CYS A 708 -25.59 0.82 26.06
C CYS A 708 -26.49 1.65 27.00
N GLU A 709 -26.83 1.13 28.18
CA GLU A 709 -27.61 1.86 29.19
C GLU A 709 -26.86 3.09 29.71
N ASN A 710 -25.54 2.98 29.91
CA ASN A 710 -24.70 4.11 30.32
C ASN A 710 -24.57 5.19 29.21
N ALA A 711 -24.56 4.78 27.94
CA ALA A 711 -24.38 5.68 26.81
C ALA A 711 -25.68 6.42 26.39
N GLU A 712 -26.86 5.87 26.70
CA GLU A 712 -28.18 6.41 26.32
C GLU A 712 -28.30 6.86 24.83
N PRO A 713 -28.15 5.95 23.85
CA PRO A 713 -28.10 6.32 22.44
C PRO A 713 -29.42 6.94 21.93
N ARG A 714 -29.30 7.99 21.11
CA ARG A 714 -30.42 8.76 20.54
C ARG A 714 -30.44 8.77 19.02
N HIS A 715 -29.30 8.55 18.38
CA HIS A 715 -29.15 8.56 16.93
C HIS A 715 -29.11 7.15 16.36
N GLY A 716 -29.26 7.02 15.04
CA GLY A 716 -29.40 5.74 14.34
C GLY A 716 -30.79 5.57 13.77
N GLU A 717 -30.87 5.04 12.56
CA GLU A 717 -32.11 4.96 11.80
C GLU A 717 -33.00 3.81 12.30
N LEU A 718 -32.40 2.66 12.58
CA LEU A 718 -33.11 1.48 13.10
C LEU A 718 -33.51 1.72 14.56
N TRP A 719 -32.59 2.28 15.34
CA TRP A 719 -32.87 2.71 16.71
C TRP A 719 -33.99 3.75 16.78
N CYS A 720 -33.96 4.76 15.90
CA CYS A 720 -35.02 5.76 15.82
C CYS A 720 -36.35 5.16 15.36
N ALA A 721 -36.34 4.18 14.45
CA ALA A 721 -37.57 3.53 13.99
C ALA A 721 -38.29 2.84 15.15
N GLU A 722 -37.57 2.13 16.01
CA GLU A 722 -38.14 1.42 17.15
C GLU A 722 -38.45 2.33 18.34
N SER A 723 -37.53 3.23 18.71
CA SER A 723 -37.75 4.16 19.84
C SER A 723 -38.86 5.17 19.58
N LYS A 724 -39.13 5.52 18.32
CA LYS A 724 -40.24 6.40 17.94
C LYS A 724 -41.53 5.63 17.70
N HIS A 725 -41.50 4.29 17.67
CA HIS A 725 -42.72 3.50 17.62
C HIS A 725 -43.51 3.69 18.92
N ILE A 726 -44.79 4.04 18.79
CA ILE A 726 -45.62 4.54 19.91
C ILE A 726 -45.72 3.48 21.02
N LEU A 727 -45.97 2.22 20.64
CA LEU A 727 -46.05 1.08 21.57
C LEU A 727 -44.75 0.83 22.37
N ASN A 728 -43.60 1.22 21.82
CA ASN A 728 -42.29 0.97 22.42
C ASN A 728 -41.72 2.21 23.15
N TRP A 729 -42.40 3.36 23.08
CA TRP A 729 -41.93 4.63 23.65
C TRP A 729 -41.69 4.56 25.17
N GLN A 730 -42.51 3.79 25.87
CA GLN A 730 -42.48 3.63 27.33
C GLN A 730 -41.47 2.59 27.83
N LYS A 731 -40.87 1.81 26.92
CA LYS A 731 -39.94 0.74 27.29
C LYS A 731 -38.57 1.31 27.66
N LYS A 732 -37.87 0.62 28.57
CA LYS A 732 -36.51 1.01 28.96
C LYS A 732 -35.52 0.75 27.82
N ILE A 733 -34.41 1.47 27.81
CA ILE A 733 -33.39 1.42 26.74
C ILE A 733 -32.88 -0.01 26.50
N GLY A 734 -32.66 -0.78 27.58
CA GLY A 734 -32.24 -2.18 27.47
C GLY A 734 -33.25 -3.07 26.74
N GLU A 735 -34.55 -2.81 26.85
CA GLU A 735 -35.59 -3.54 26.12
C GLU A 735 -35.68 -3.09 24.66
N ILE A 736 -35.51 -1.79 24.40
CA ILE A 736 -35.44 -1.25 23.04
C ILE A 736 -34.27 -1.90 22.29
N LEU A 737 -33.11 -2.06 22.93
CA LEU A 737 -31.95 -2.73 22.34
C LEU A 737 -32.27 -4.16 21.91
N VAL A 738 -32.95 -4.94 22.77
CA VAL A 738 -33.37 -6.31 22.45
C VAL A 738 -34.34 -6.33 21.28
N LEU A 739 -35.30 -5.40 21.22
CA LEU A 739 -36.25 -5.30 20.12
C LEU A 739 -35.59 -4.95 18.78
N VAL A 740 -34.67 -3.98 18.79
CA VAL A 740 -33.92 -3.61 17.57
C VAL A 740 -33.06 -4.79 17.11
N ALA A 741 -32.36 -5.45 18.04
CA ALA A 741 -31.54 -6.62 17.72
C ALA A 741 -32.36 -7.79 17.16
N ALA A 742 -33.57 -8.02 17.67
CA ALA A 742 -34.47 -9.07 17.18
C ALA A 742 -35.01 -8.78 15.76
N LYS A 743 -35.27 -7.51 15.43
CA LYS A 743 -35.78 -7.12 14.10
C LYS A 743 -34.73 -7.13 13.00
N LEU A 744 -33.45 -7.05 13.35
CA LEU A 744 -32.38 -7.21 12.38
C LEU A 744 -32.47 -8.62 11.77
N LYS A 745 -32.52 -8.75 10.45
CA LYS A 745 -32.35 -10.05 9.77
C LYS A 745 -30.85 -10.38 9.67
N ASN A 746 -30.48 -11.67 9.75
CA ASN A 746 -29.10 -12.15 9.55
C ASN A 746 -28.67 -12.16 8.07
N THR A 747 -29.25 -11.29 7.25
CA THR A 747 -29.04 -11.30 5.80
C THR A 747 -27.86 -10.41 5.43
N PHE A 748 -26.73 -11.04 5.07
CA PHE A 748 -25.48 -10.43 4.61
C PHE A 748 -25.22 -10.59 3.12
#